data_AF-A0A938SM36-F1
#
_entry.id   AF-A0A938SM36-F1
#
_cell.length_a   1.000
_cell.length_b   1.000
_cell.length_c   1.000
_cell.angle_alpha   90.00
_cell.angle_beta   90.00
_cell.angle_gamma   90.00
#
_symmetry.space_group_name_H-M   'P 1'
#
loop_
_entity.id
_entity.type
_entity.pdbx_description
1 polymer ?
#
loop_
_entity_poly.entity_id
_entity_poly.type
_entity_poly.pdbx_seq_one_letter_code
_entity_poly.pdbx_strand_id
1 'polypeptide(L)'
;MSDRKPAYAYCWVTTSPVLYRMERDGSQQRRLSANYLMDFTPSVLNSGRIIYTRWEYVDRPACPIQSLWTISPDGTGLAGYYGNRVLSPGTFMDAQPIPNTDWVIATATNHNGPCRGGIVAIDATRGVNAPASVRNLTPEIDIYAHRVGGGPYGNGMLDCGVHGTYEKPFAIDQQHYLVSKGGVLQIRDFDAHAASLLGMRDGMGFYSPQPVRLQTPPPVVRGHFMDGDVELSEDGSVSGGWATVIMQDVYCGLEPQVKRGEVKQIAVVQEVEKSTHSPFTNKRPDGPGTRAVPVFGFQFPLVSCGATYAPKKVWGLADVADDGSAAFRVPSEVPIYFLALDAEGRAVQRMRTFTHFMPGEVQGCVGCHADRNSVVPGARPSHLARVTPQELREPAWGVTGFSYTEVVQVVFDRHCVTCHNERVQPGNVDLTGDLTDFFNVSYDVLCRTGTQGATNWMSNGSPSGAEYDKLRGKSPYVEWIWTINGSETNILEIAPRRWGSPASKLAEILRGGHPDQDGRPRVHVPDEDRRRVFLWMDLNIPYYGTSSSNHKAELGSRRMMPPDLDATLQEVASRRCATCHATGVPREFYTRVLAPEKNSFLLSPLALEAGGTQKCGQPVFASTADPDYQKILRTFTPIRALLREAPRADMQEYAAACEEQVRQP
;
A
#
# COMPACT_ATOMS: atom_id res chain seq x y z
N MET A 1 17.24 13.40 9.87
CA MET A 1 16.62 12.09 9.56
C MET A 1 16.99 11.11 10.65
N SER A 2 16.04 10.30 11.11
CA SER A 2 16.29 9.32 12.17
C SER A 2 15.35 8.12 12.05
N ASP A 3 15.89 6.94 12.37
CA ASP A 3 15.20 5.65 12.47
C ASP A 3 14.81 5.29 13.92
N ARG A 4 14.78 6.29 14.83
CA ARG A 4 14.27 6.13 16.21
C ARG A 4 12.81 5.67 16.24
N LYS A 5 12.04 5.96 15.20
CA LYS A 5 10.72 5.38 14.98
C LYS A 5 10.92 3.88 14.67
N PRO A 6 10.42 2.94 15.49
CA PRO A 6 10.61 1.51 15.29
C PRO A 6 9.69 0.98 14.18
N ALA A 7 10.04 1.28 12.93
CA ALA A 7 9.29 0.85 11.76
C ALA A 7 10.22 0.39 10.63
N TYR A 8 9.68 -0.49 9.77
CA TYR A 8 10.40 -1.08 8.64
C TYR A 8 9.66 -0.84 7.33
N ALA A 9 10.40 -0.80 6.22
CA ALA A 9 9.77 -0.75 4.91
C ALA A 9 8.94 -2.02 4.66
N TYR A 10 7.78 -1.89 4.01
CA TYR A 10 6.92 -3.05 3.72
C TYR A 10 7.49 -3.97 2.64
N CYS A 11 8.15 -3.41 1.63
CA CYS A 11 8.74 -4.15 0.52
C CYS A 11 10.20 -4.56 0.76
N TRP A 12 10.80 -4.17 1.89
CA TRP A 12 12.22 -4.44 2.20
C TRP A 12 12.46 -4.69 3.70
N VAL A 13 13.72 -4.85 4.10
CA VAL A 13 14.12 -5.17 5.48
C VAL A 13 14.71 -4.00 6.26
N THR A 14 14.91 -2.87 5.59
CA THR A 14 15.50 -1.67 6.19
C THR A 14 14.54 -0.99 7.15
N THR A 15 15.09 -0.31 8.16
CA THR A 15 14.34 0.63 8.99
C THR A 15 13.78 1.78 8.14
N SER A 16 12.77 2.44 8.66
CA SER A 16 12.02 3.52 8.01
C SER A 16 12.34 4.87 8.65
N PRO A 17 13.46 5.52 8.27
CA PRO A 17 13.83 6.81 8.83
C PRO A 17 12.88 7.91 8.40
N VAL A 18 12.55 8.81 9.33
CA VAL A 18 11.65 9.95 9.08
C VAL A 18 12.28 11.27 9.55
N LEU A 19 11.61 12.37 9.25
CA LEU A 19 12.09 13.72 9.57
C LEU A 19 11.93 14.02 11.06
N TYR A 20 13.01 14.54 11.65
CA TYR A 20 13.06 15.04 13.03
C TYR A 20 13.76 16.40 13.05
N ARG A 21 13.38 17.25 14.00
CA ARG A 21 14.16 18.43 14.41
C ARG A 21 14.75 18.23 15.81
N MET A 22 15.74 19.03 16.16
CA MET A 22 16.34 19.09 17.50
C MET A 22 16.91 20.49 17.73
N GLU A 23 17.15 20.84 18.99
CA GLU A 23 17.89 22.05 19.34
C GLU A 23 19.38 21.90 18.98
N ARG A 24 20.10 23.01 18.94
CA ARG A 24 21.52 23.05 18.53
C ARG A 24 22.43 22.17 19.41
N ASP A 25 22.05 21.96 20.67
CA ASP A 25 22.76 21.10 21.62
C ASP A 25 22.38 19.61 21.51
N GLY A 26 21.46 19.26 20.61
CA GLY A 26 20.96 17.90 20.38
C GLY A 26 19.77 17.49 21.27
N SER A 27 19.29 18.37 22.14
CA SER A 27 18.10 18.18 22.97
C SER A 27 16.79 18.38 22.19
N GLN A 28 15.64 18.15 22.84
CA GLN A 28 14.29 18.37 22.29
C GLN A 28 14.10 17.78 20.89
N GLN A 29 14.45 16.51 20.72
CA GLN A 29 14.23 15.82 19.46
C GLN A 29 12.73 15.67 19.24
N ARG A 30 12.22 16.17 18.11
CA ARG A 30 10.79 16.16 17.77
C ARG A 30 10.58 15.52 16.42
N ARG A 31 9.70 14.52 16.36
CA ARG A 31 9.30 13.87 15.11
C ARG A 31 8.39 14.81 14.32
N LEU A 32 8.73 15.07 13.05
CA LEU A 32 7.96 15.94 12.16
C LEU A 32 7.16 15.17 11.10
N SER A 33 7.49 13.90 10.87
CA SER A 33 6.84 13.10 9.83
C SER A 33 6.30 11.78 10.38
N ALA A 34 5.08 11.45 9.97
CA ALA A 34 4.42 10.19 10.32
C ALA A 34 4.49 9.15 9.19
N ASN A 35 5.37 9.33 8.20
CA ASN A 35 5.53 8.39 7.08
C ASN A 35 5.70 6.94 7.59
N TYR A 36 4.92 5.99 7.05
CA TYR A 36 5.01 4.57 7.38
C TYR A 36 6.08 3.82 6.58
N LEU A 37 6.63 4.46 5.55
CA LEU A 37 7.88 4.11 4.89
C LEU A 37 8.94 5.13 5.33
N MET A 38 9.68 5.73 4.40
CA MET A 38 10.80 6.61 4.75
C MET A 38 10.80 7.93 4.01
N ASP A 39 11.43 8.90 4.65
CA ASP A 39 11.79 10.19 4.09
C ASP A 39 13.32 10.25 3.98
N PHE A 40 13.87 11.04 3.05
CA PHE A 40 15.31 11.23 2.93
C PHE A 40 15.70 12.55 2.23
N THR A 41 16.99 12.88 2.34
CA THR A 41 17.65 14.05 1.74
C THR A 41 16.94 15.40 2.01
N PRO A 42 16.76 15.81 3.28
CA PRO A 42 16.10 17.07 3.61
C PRO A 42 17.01 18.29 3.39
N SER A 43 16.40 19.42 3.02
CA SER A 43 17.03 20.74 2.86
C SER A 43 16.06 21.86 3.25
N VAL A 44 16.58 23.05 3.55
CA VAL A 44 15.74 24.23 3.85
C VAL A 44 15.57 25.06 2.58
N LEU A 45 14.33 25.39 2.22
CA LEU A 45 14.00 26.24 1.08
C LEU A 45 14.20 27.72 1.39
N ASN A 46 14.23 28.55 0.34
CA ASN A 46 14.27 30.02 0.48
C ASN A 46 13.09 30.57 1.32
N SER A 47 11.96 29.87 1.31
CA SER A 47 10.77 30.19 2.11
C SER A 47 10.87 29.81 3.59
N GLY A 48 11.92 29.11 4.02
CA GLY A 48 12.06 28.57 5.37
C GLY A 48 11.41 27.21 5.61
N ARG A 49 10.64 26.71 4.64
CA ARG A 49 10.08 25.35 4.68
C ARG A 49 11.17 24.31 4.45
N ILE A 50 10.98 23.10 4.96
CA ILE A 50 11.87 21.97 4.74
C ILE A 50 11.37 21.18 3.54
N ILE A 51 12.20 21.00 2.51
CA ILE A 51 11.95 20.08 1.39
C ILE A 51 12.68 18.76 1.63
N TYR A 52 12.08 17.64 1.25
CA TYR A 52 12.67 16.31 1.36
C TYR A 52 12.03 15.34 0.36
N THR A 53 12.68 14.21 0.12
CA THR A 53 12.11 13.12 -0.66
C THR A 53 11.31 12.21 0.24
N ARG A 54 10.11 11.84 -0.23
CA ARG A 54 9.20 10.92 0.45
C ARG A 54 8.98 9.68 -0.40
N TRP A 55 9.14 8.51 0.22
CA TRP A 55 8.74 7.23 -0.33
C TRP A 55 7.32 6.88 0.14
N GLU A 56 6.39 6.54 -0.76
CA GLU A 56 4.99 6.23 -0.41
C GLU A 56 4.29 5.23 -1.36
N TYR A 57 3.39 4.37 -0.83
CA TYR A 57 2.72 3.28 -1.56
C TYR A 57 1.20 3.20 -1.39
N VAL A 58 0.50 4.31 -1.13
CA VAL A 58 -0.95 4.23 -0.90
C VAL A 58 -1.67 3.75 -2.16
N ASP A 59 -2.03 2.47 -2.16
CA ASP A 59 -2.56 1.72 -3.30
C ASP A 59 -1.72 1.93 -4.57
N ARG A 60 -0.39 1.81 -4.47
CA ARG A 60 0.55 1.90 -5.60
C ARG A 60 1.58 0.77 -5.57
N PRO A 61 2.12 0.35 -6.72
CA PRO A 61 3.24 -0.57 -6.76
C PRO A 61 4.44 -0.03 -5.98
N ALA A 62 5.31 -0.94 -5.53
CA ALA A 62 6.48 -0.61 -4.74
C ALA A 62 7.50 0.27 -5.50
N CYS A 63 7.38 0.42 -6.80
CA CYS A 63 8.23 1.31 -7.59
C CYS A 63 7.33 2.08 -8.59
N PRO A 64 7.63 3.32 -9.05
CA PRO A 64 8.82 4.14 -8.84
C PRO A 64 8.80 5.14 -7.68
N ILE A 65 7.65 5.45 -7.09
CA ILE A 65 7.42 6.82 -6.64
C ILE A 65 8.21 7.20 -5.39
N GLN A 66 9.18 8.10 -5.57
CA GLN A 66 9.91 8.80 -4.53
C GLN A 66 9.93 10.30 -4.87
N SER A 67 8.95 11.02 -4.34
CA SER A 67 8.59 12.38 -4.75
C SER A 67 9.04 13.44 -3.75
N LEU A 68 9.05 14.71 -4.15
CA LEU A 68 9.45 15.83 -3.28
C LEU A 68 8.26 16.37 -2.50
N TRP A 69 8.46 16.60 -1.21
CA TRP A 69 7.48 17.12 -0.26
C TRP A 69 8.06 18.25 0.57
N THR A 70 7.19 19.11 1.07
CA THR A 70 7.54 20.24 1.93
C THR A 70 6.74 20.21 3.23
N ILE A 71 7.36 20.69 4.31
CA ILE A 71 6.76 20.79 5.64
C ILE A 71 7.35 22.00 6.38
N SER A 72 6.62 22.58 7.31
CA SER A 72 7.15 23.65 8.16
C SER A 72 8.12 23.09 9.21
N PRO A 73 9.05 23.89 9.74
CA PRO A 73 9.98 23.48 10.81
C PRO A 73 9.31 23.01 12.11
N ASP A 74 8.01 23.21 12.31
CA ASP A 74 7.20 22.69 13.42
C ASP A 74 6.38 21.44 13.06
N GLY A 75 6.52 20.92 11.84
CA GLY A 75 5.82 19.72 11.37
C GLY A 75 4.47 20.01 10.70
N THR A 76 3.99 21.25 10.73
CA THR A 76 2.70 21.63 10.14
C THR A 76 2.78 21.87 8.63
N GLY A 77 1.61 21.97 8.01
CA GLY A 77 1.44 22.43 6.63
C GLY A 77 1.98 21.45 5.60
N LEU A 78 2.05 20.15 5.89
CA LEU A 78 2.58 19.15 4.98
C LEU A 78 1.97 19.30 3.56
N ALA A 79 2.84 19.38 2.55
CA ALA A 79 2.41 19.51 1.17
C ALA A 79 3.39 18.86 0.19
N GLY A 80 2.87 18.02 -0.72
CA GLY A 80 3.59 17.59 -1.93
C GLY A 80 4.09 18.78 -2.76
N TYR A 81 5.34 18.72 -3.21
CA TYR A 81 6.00 19.73 -4.02
C TYR A 81 6.03 19.32 -5.49
N TYR A 82 6.59 18.14 -5.81
CA TYR A 82 6.66 17.66 -7.19
C TYR A 82 6.81 16.13 -7.26
N GLY A 83 6.23 15.51 -8.29
CA GLY A 83 6.59 14.16 -8.74
C GLY A 83 5.73 13.03 -8.17
N ASN A 84 4.63 13.32 -7.47
CA ASN A 84 3.83 12.29 -6.80
C ASN A 84 3.01 11.39 -7.74
N ARG A 85 2.98 11.71 -9.04
CA ARG A 85 2.39 10.89 -10.13
C ARG A 85 3.30 10.86 -11.36
N VAL A 86 4.60 11.03 -11.17
CA VAL A 86 5.58 10.93 -12.26
C VAL A 86 6.12 9.51 -12.28
N LEU A 87 6.07 8.87 -13.45
CA LEU A 87 6.61 7.52 -13.65
C LEU A 87 8.10 7.54 -14.01
N SER A 88 8.54 8.61 -14.67
CA SER A 88 9.91 8.75 -15.16
C SER A 88 10.31 10.24 -15.17
N PRO A 89 11.41 10.65 -14.49
CA PRO A 89 12.24 9.84 -13.59
C PRO A 89 11.48 9.38 -12.35
N GLY A 90 11.81 8.19 -11.84
CA GLY A 90 11.07 7.59 -10.74
C GLY A 90 11.34 8.22 -9.38
N THR A 91 12.54 8.80 -9.22
CA THR A 91 13.03 9.33 -7.95
C THR A 91 13.63 10.72 -8.15
N PHE A 92 13.22 11.65 -7.28
CA PHE A 92 13.84 12.96 -7.12
C PHE A 92 14.42 13.05 -5.71
N MET A 93 15.71 13.34 -5.58
CA MET A 93 16.38 13.45 -4.29
C MET A 93 17.46 14.54 -4.27
N ASP A 94 18.00 14.80 -3.08
CA ASP A 94 19.02 15.84 -2.86
C ASP A 94 18.57 17.23 -3.34
N ALA A 95 17.28 17.53 -3.16
CA ALA A 95 16.72 18.81 -3.57
C ALA A 95 17.34 19.97 -2.76
N GLN A 96 17.76 21.03 -3.44
CA GLN A 96 18.27 22.28 -2.85
C GLN A 96 17.53 23.47 -3.46
N PRO A 97 17.27 24.55 -2.70
CA PRO A 97 16.69 25.76 -3.28
C PRO A 97 17.62 26.39 -4.32
N ILE A 98 17.05 26.89 -5.41
CA ILE A 98 17.76 27.80 -6.31
C ILE A 98 17.61 29.22 -5.75
N PRO A 99 18.70 29.92 -5.40
CA PRO A 99 18.62 31.23 -4.73
C PRO A 99 17.74 32.25 -5.48
N ASN A 100 16.99 33.05 -4.73
CA ASN A 100 16.09 34.10 -5.23
C ASN A 100 14.99 33.60 -6.19
N THR A 101 14.61 32.32 -6.09
CA THR A 101 13.48 31.72 -6.83
C THR A 101 12.69 30.78 -5.92
N ASP A 102 11.53 30.33 -6.38
CA ASP A 102 10.78 29.23 -5.73
C ASP A 102 11.12 27.86 -6.31
N TRP A 103 12.18 27.77 -7.13
CA TRP A 103 12.58 26.53 -7.80
C TRP A 103 13.58 25.75 -6.96
N VAL A 104 13.75 24.47 -7.31
CA VAL A 104 14.77 23.61 -6.71
C VAL A 104 15.63 22.96 -7.76
N ILE A 105 16.89 22.71 -7.43
CA ILE A 105 17.76 21.78 -8.15
C ILE A 105 17.71 20.43 -7.45
N ALA A 106 17.69 19.32 -8.18
CA ALA A 106 17.60 17.98 -7.61
C ALA A 106 18.33 16.94 -8.48
N THR A 107 18.64 15.79 -7.88
CA THR A 107 19.07 14.60 -8.61
C THR A 107 17.86 13.79 -9.04
N ALA A 108 17.72 13.56 -10.35
CA ALA A 108 16.79 12.61 -10.95
C ALA A 108 17.49 11.25 -11.12
N THR A 109 16.99 10.21 -10.46
CA THR A 109 17.65 8.90 -10.40
C THR A 109 16.65 7.74 -10.40
N ASN A 110 17.18 6.51 -10.34
CA ASN A 110 16.41 5.30 -10.25
C ASN A 110 15.88 5.06 -8.83
N HIS A 111 14.70 4.45 -8.76
CA HIS A 111 14.14 3.95 -7.50
C HIS A 111 15.03 2.90 -6.84
N ASN A 112 15.59 1.98 -7.64
CA ASN A 112 16.57 1.00 -7.20
C ASN A 112 17.89 1.23 -7.92
N GLY A 113 18.96 1.37 -7.16
CA GLY A 113 20.29 1.58 -7.70
C GLY A 113 21.08 2.57 -6.87
N PRO A 114 22.28 2.95 -7.34
CA PRO A 114 23.07 3.96 -6.68
C PRO A 114 22.35 5.32 -6.75
N CYS A 115 22.45 6.14 -5.69
CA CYS A 115 21.82 7.45 -5.57
C CYS A 115 22.48 8.52 -6.47
N ARG A 116 22.55 8.26 -7.77
CA ARG A 116 23.20 9.09 -8.79
C ARG A 116 22.43 9.03 -10.11
N GLY A 117 22.49 10.08 -10.90
CA GLY A 117 21.71 10.18 -12.13
C GLY A 117 21.95 11.47 -12.88
N GLY A 118 20.88 12.09 -13.37
CA GLY A 118 20.90 13.41 -13.99
C GLY A 118 20.57 14.51 -12.98
N ILE A 119 20.96 15.74 -13.27
CA ILE A 119 20.61 16.92 -12.46
C ILE A 119 19.51 17.70 -13.17
N VAL A 120 18.49 18.08 -12.41
CA VAL A 120 17.33 18.81 -12.92
C VAL A 120 17.06 20.07 -12.11
N ALA A 121 16.55 21.11 -12.78
CA ALA A 121 15.83 22.20 -12.12
C ALA A 121 14.32 21.93 -12.19
N ILE A 122 13.60 22.22 -11.11
CA ILE A 122 12.16 21.95 -10.97
C ILE A 122 11.41 23.23 -10.59
N ASP A 123 10.56 23.67 -11.51
CA ASP A 123 9.59 24.77 -11.36
C ASP A 123 8.18 24.18 -11.15
N ALA A 124 7.77 24.01 -9.90
CA ALA A 124 6.49 23.38 -9.57
C ALA A 124 5.26 24.22 -10.00
N THR A 125 5.43 25.51 -10.33
CA THR A 125 4.34 26.38 -10.79
C THR A 125 3.77 25.95 -12.15
N ARG A 126 4.56 25.21 -12.94
CA ARG A 126 4.14 24.61 -14.22
C ARG A 126 3.35 23.31 -14.06
N GLY A 127 3.11 22.89 -12.84
CA GLY A 127 2.31 21.73 -12.48
C GLY A 127 3.12 20.73 -11.65
N VAL A 128 2.54 20.29 -10.53
CA VAL A 128 3.22 19.44 -9.53
C VAL A 128 3.50 18.00 -10.00
N ASN A 129 3.10 17.63 -11.21
CA ASN A 129 3.44 16.36 -11.87
C ASN A 129 3.76 16.54 -13.36
N ALA A 130 3.83 17.77 -13.85
CA ALA A 130 3.97 18.04 -15.28
C ALA A 130 5.44 17.89 -15.72
N PRO A 131 5.75 17.17 -16.81
CA PRO A 131 7.10 17.13 -17.35
C PRO A 131 7.68 18.52 -17.67
N ALA A 132 6.81 19.47 -18.03
CA ALA A 132 7.19 20.87 -18.30
C ALA A 132 7.78 21.61 -17.08
N SER A 133 7.59 21.08 -15.87
CA SER A 133 8.19 21.57 -14.63
C SER A 133 9.66 21.18 -14.49
N VAL A 134 10.16 20.23 -15.28
CA VAL A 134 11.52 19.67 -15.17
C VAL A 134 12.39 20.15 -16.33
N ARG A 135 13.49 20.82 -16.01
CA ARG A 135 14.57 21.14 -16.95
C ARG A 135 15.77 20.24 -16.66
N ASN A 136 16.19 19.42 -17.63
CA ASN A 136 17.42 18.62 -17.51
C ASN A 136 18.66 19.51 -17.69
N LEU A 137 19.49 19.63 -16.64
CA LEU A 137 20.73 20.42 -16.63
C LEU A 137 21.97 19.58 -17.00
N THR A 138 21.78 18.28 -17.17
CA THR A 138 22.79 17.32 -17.63
C THR A 138 22.20 16.56 -18.83
N PRO A 139 22.04 17.20 -20.00
CA PRO A 139 21.37 16.62 -21.16
C PRO A 139 22.08 15.38 -21.72
N GLU A 140 23.34 15.13 -21.32
CA GLU A 140 24.04 13.88 -21.61
C GLU A 140 23.47 12.66 -20.88
N ILE A 141 22.60 12.85 -19.87
CA ILE A 141 21.90 11.79 -19.15
C ILE A 141 20.43 11.78 -19.59
N ASP A 142 19.96 10.65 -20.11
CA ASP A 142 18.54 10.44 -20.36
C ASP A 142 17.80 10.16 -19.04
N ILE A 143 17.23 11.23 -18.48
CA ILE A 143 16.44 11.17 -17.24
C ILE A 143 15.08 10.50 -17.42
N TYR A 144 14.66 10.21 -18.66
CA TYR A 144 13.38 9.58 -18.96
C TYR A 144 13.50 8.10 -19.36
N ALA A 145 14.71 7.53 -19.25
CA ALA A 145 15.04 6.19 -19.71
C ALA A 145 14.37 5.02 -18.95
N HIS A 146 13.62 5.27 -17.87
CA HIS A 146 12.89 4.18 -17.20
C HIS A 146 11.92 3.49 -18.15
N ARG A 147 11.94 2.16 -18.11
CA ARG A 147 10.89 1.35 -18.73
C ARG A 147 10.03 0.77 -17.64
N VAL A 148 8.76 1.14 -17.65
CA VAL A 148 7.76 0.49 -16.80
C VAL A 148 7.78 -0.99 -17.15
N GLY A 149 8.12 -1.84 -16.16
CA GLY A 149 7.84 -3.26 -16.24
C GLY A 149 8.93 -4.25 -16.62
N GLY A 150 10.15 -3.86 -17.00
CA GLY A 150 11.31 -4.78 -17.13
C GLY A 150 11.11 -6.09 -17.93
N GLY A 151 10.07 -6.22 -18.76
CA GLY A 151 9.70 -7.44 -19.51
C GLY A 151 8.37 -8.10 -19.07
N PRO A 152 7.87 -9.11 -19.82
CA PRO A 152 6.57 -9.73 -19.56
C PRO A 152 6.48 -10.47 -18.21
N TYR A 153 7.59 -10.71 -17.52
CA TYR A 153 7.63 -11.24 -16.15
C TYR A 153 8.89 -10.75 -15.43
N GLY A 154 9.19 -9.45 -15.49
CA GLY A 154 10.38 -8.88 -14.83
C GLY A 154 10.54 -9.34 -13.38
N ASN A 155 11.73 -9.19 -12.79
CA ASN A 155 12.05 -9.60 -11.41
C ASN A 155 11.27 -8.81 -10.32
N GLY A 156 10.25 -8.05 -10.72
CA GLY A 156 9.50 -7.13 -9.90
C GLY A 156 10.21 -5.81 -9.65
N MET A 157 11.37 -5.54 -10.24
CA MET A 157 12.03 -4.24 -10.12
C MET A 157 11.73 -3.39 -11.35
N LEU A 158 11.66 -2.07 -11.20
CA LEU A 158 11.63 -1.19 -12.36
C LEU A 158 12.88 -1.40 -13.22
N ASP A 159 12.72 -1.30 -14.53
CA ASP A 159 13.86 -1.16 -15.44
C ASP A 159 14.52 0.20 -15.21
N CYS A 160 15.59 0.17 -14.42
CA CYS A 160 16.33 1.33 -13.96
C CYS A 160 17.27 1.84 -15.07
N GLY A 161 16.71 2.59 -16.02
CA GLY A 161 17.42 3.08 -17.20
C GLY A 161 18.16 4.42 -17.02
N VAL A 162 18.02 5.12 -15.90
CA VAL A 162 18.73 6.39 -15.68
C VAL A 162 20.18 6.08 -15.32
N HIS A 163 21.07 6.17 -16.30
CA HIS A 163 22.49 5.88 -16.15
C HIS A 163 23.30 7.19 -16.13
N GLY A 164 23.74 7.60 -14.94
CA GLY A 164 24.58 8.79 -14.76
C GLY A 164 25.45 8.66 -13.52
N THR A 165 26.41 9.58 -13.38
CA THR A 165 27.29 9.65 -12.20
C THR A 165 27.18 10.97 -11.45
N TYR A 166 26.20 11.82 -11.79
CA TYR A 166 25.98 13.06 -11.08
C TYR A 166 25.21 12.83 -9.78
N GLU A 167 25.64 13.49 -8.71
CA GLU A 167 24.99 13.45 -7.41
C GLU A 167 25.26 14.72 -6.60
N LYS A 168 24.38 14.99 -5.63
CA LYS A 168 24.51 16.08 -4.64
C LYS A 168 24.69 17.48 -5.27
N PRO A 169 23.74 17.95 -6.10
CA PRO A 169 23.81 19.29 -6.67
C PRO A 169 23.67 20.35 -5.56
N PHE A 170 24.33 21.49 -5.74
CA PHE A 170 24.22 22.66 -4.88
C PHE A 170 24.13 23.93 -5.74
N ALA A 171 22.98 24.60 -5.77
CA ALA A 171 22.81 25.84 -6.54
C ALA A 171 23.57 27.00 -5.87
N ILE A 172 24.43 27.67 -6.65
CA ILE A 172 25.18 28.85 -6.20
C ILE A 172 24.29 30.08 -6.37
N ASP A 173 23.66 30.20 -7.53
CA ASP A 173 22.77 31.27 -7.96
C ASP A 173 21.73 30.71 -8.98
N GLN A 174 21.07 31.59 -9.74
CA GLN A 174 20.04 31.20 -10.72
C GLN A 174 20.61 30.60 -12.02
N GLN A 175 21.92 30.60 -12.19
CA GLN A 175 22.61 30.22 -13.42
C GLN A 175 23.68 29.17 -13.20
N HIS A 176 24.21 29.00 -11.98
CA HIS A 176 25.35 28.13 -11.68
C HIS A 176 25.09 27.20 -10.50
N TYR A 177 25.69 26.01 -10.56
CA TYR A 177 25.64 25.02 -9.50
C TYR A 177 26.95 24.22 -9.39
N LEU A 178 27.20 23.69 -8.19
CA LEU A 178 28.23 22.69 -7.93
C LEU A 178 27.61 21.29 -7.99
N VAL A 179 28.36 20.31 -8.46
CA VAL A 179 27.92 18.91 -8.49
C VAL A 179 29.12 17.97 -8.46
N SER A 180 28.95 16.77 -7.88
CA SER A 180 29.92 15.69 -8.06
C SER A 180 29.57 14.85 -9.29
N LYS A 181 30.55 14.57 -10.15
CA LYS A 181 30.45 13.62 -11.28
C LYS A 181 31.41 12.47 -11.02
N GLY A 182 30.91 11.38 -10.44
CA GLY A 182 31.73 10.20 -10.11
C GLY A 182 32.94 10.53 -9.25
N GLY A 183 32.80 11.47 -8.31
CA GLY A 183 33.89 11.90 -7.42
C GLY A 183 34.72 13.09 -7.93
N VAL A 184 34.45 13.60 -9.13
CA VAL A 184 35.03 14.86 -9.63
C VAL A 184 34.09 16.02 -9.32
N LEU A 185 34.59 17.04 -8.62
CA LEU A 185 33.80 18.25 -8.36
C LEU A 185 33.78 19.14 -9.61
N GLN A 186 32.58 19.47 -10.07
CA GLN A 186 32.36 20.39 -11.18
C GLN A 186 31.57 21.63 -10.72
N ILE A 187 31.87 22.77 -11.34
CA ILE A 187 30.93 23.87 -11.48
C ILE A 187 30.28 23.78 -12.86
N ARG A 188 28.97 23.98 -12.93
CA ARG A 188 28.20 23.93 -14.16
C ARG A 188 27.25 25.11 -14.22
N ASP A 189 26.87 25.48 -15.43
CA ASP A 189 25.74 26.40 -15.64
C ASP A 189 24.48 25.65 -16.06
N PHE A 190 23.36 26.36 -16.09
CA PHE A 190 22.05 25.79 -16.43
C PHE A 190 21.91 25.48 -17.94
N ASP A 191 22.84 25.97 -18.77
CA ASP A 191 22.95 25.67 -20.20
C ASP A 191 23.89 24.46 -20.45
N ALA A 192 24.26 23.76 -19.38
CA ALA A 192 25.03 22.52 -19.35
C ALA A 192 26.53 22.66 -19.67
N HIS A 193 27.08 23.87 -19.70
CA HIS A 193 28.54 24.04 -19.71
C HIS A 193 29.12 23.62 -18.36
N ALA A 194 30.35 23.09 -18.38
CA ALA A 194 30.98 22.52 -17.20
C ALA A 194 32.47 22.84 -17.13
N ALA A 195 32.95 23.11 -15.91
CA ALA A 195 34.37 23.16 -15.58
C ALA A 195 34.65 22.29 -14.35
N SER A 196 35.69 21.45 -14.43
CA SER A 196 36.14 20.65 -13.29
C SER A 196 36.97 21.52 -12.33
N LEU A 197 36.58 21.55 -11.06
CA LEU A 197 37.28 22.28 -10.01
C LEU A 197 38.29 21.40 -9.28
N LEU A 198 37.90 20.18 -8.93
CA LEU A 198 38.73 19.21 -8.21
C LEU A 198 38.53 17.81 -8.78
N GLY A 199 39.64 17.18 -9.20
CA GLY A 199 39.67 15.75 -9.54
C GLY A 199 39.83 14.87 -8.31
N MET A 200 39.58 13.57 -8.46
CA MET A 200 39.85 12.56 -7.43
C MET A 200 41.32 12.59 -6.98
N ARG A 201 41.58 12.26 -5.71
CA ARG A 201 42.93 12.22 -5.12
C ARG A 201 43.09 10.96 -4.29
N ASP A 202 44.20 10.25 -4.47
CA ASP A 202 44.52 9.04 -3.70
C ASP A 202 43.40 7.98 -3.69
N GLY A 203 42.69 7.84 -4.82
CA GLY A 203 41.54 6.93 -4.95
C GLY A 203 40.22 7.42 -4.34
N MET A 204 40.21 8.60 -3.71
CA MET A 204 39.03 9.20 -3.08
C MET A 204 38.41 10.28 -3.98
N GLY A 205 37.07 10.30 -4.02
CA GLY A 205 36.28 11.32 -4.70
C GLY A 205 35.76 12.42 -3.77
N PHE A 206 35.40 13.56 -4.37
CA PHE A 206 34.73 14.66 -3.69
C PHE A 206 33.23 14.59 -3.95
N TYR A 207 32.44 14.55 -2.88
CA TYR A 207 30.98 14.43 -2.90
C TYR A 207 30.36 15.49 -1.99
N SER A 208 29.10 15.87 -2.24
CA SER A 208 28.35 16.85 -1.44
C SER A 208 29.03 18.23 -1.32
N PRO A 209 29.25 18.94 -2.43
CA PRO A 209 29.85 20.27 -2.37
C PRO A 209 29.01 21.25 -1.55
N GLN A 210 29.64 21.87 -0.55
CA GLN A 210 29.05 22.90 0.29
C GLN A 210 30.02 24.09 0.40
N PRO A 211 29.80 25.18 -0.37
CA PRO A 211 30.67 26.35 -0.30
C PRO A 211 30.47 27.08 1.03
N VAL A 212 31.57 27.43 1.70
CA VAL A 212 31.54 28.29 2.88
C VAL A 212 31.30 29.73 2.42
N ARG A 213 30.10 30.24 2.68
CA ARG A 213 29.71 31.62 2.33
C ARG A 213 28.79 32.20 3.40
N LEU A 214 28.76 33.52 3.51
CA LEU A 214 27.77 34.21 4.32
C LEU A 214 26.36 33.92 3.74
N GLN A 215 25.42 33.54 4.58
CA GLN A 215 24.03 33.26 4.20
C GLN A 215 23.09 34.10 5.06
N THR A 216 22.07 34.67 4.43
CA THR A 216 20.91 35.20 5.15
C THR A 216 20.12 33.99 5.68
N PRO A 217 19.85 33.89 7.00
CA PRO A 217 19.02 32.82 7.52
C PRO A 217 17.65 32.83 6.83
N PRO A 218 17.14 31.66 6.37
CA PRO A 218 15.78 31.56 5.86
C PRO A 218 14.77 32.02 6.94
N PRO A 219 13.61 32.56 6.54
CA PRO A 219 12.56 32.91 7.49
C PRO A 219 12.17 31.71 8.37
N VAL A 220 11.95 31.92 9.66
CA VAL A 220 11.33 30.88 10.51
C VAL A 220 9.83 30.94 10.27
N VAL A 221 9.31 29.95 9.55
CA VAL A 221 7.88 29.85 9.24
C VAL A 221 7.21 28.84 10.17
N ARG A 222 5.94 29.12 10.48
CA ARG A 222 4.98 28.11 10.93
C ARG A 222 4.05 27.77 9.78
N GLY A 223 3.18 26.79 9.95
CA GLY A 223 2.13 26.47 8.98
C GLY A 223 1.13 27.62 8.82
N HIS A 224 -0.13 27.34 9.11
CA HIS A 224 -1.19 28.31 9.06
C HIS A 224 -1.24 29.17 10.34
N PHE A 225 -1.80 30.38 10.28
CA PHE A 225 -1.93 31.24 11.47
C PHE A 225 -2.83 30.63 12.56
N MET A 226 -3.64 29.63 12.19
CA MET A 226 -4.51 28.86 13.09
C MET A 226 -3.75 27.76 13.85
N ASP A 227 -2.50 27.47 13.48
CA ASP A 227 -1.68 26.42 14.10
C ASP A 227 -1.00 26.91 15.39
N GLY A 228 -1.57 27.93 16.04
CA GLY A 228 -1.04 28.52 17.28
C GLY A 228 -1.00 27.55 18.45
N ASP A 229 -1.92 26.57 18.45
CA ASP A 229 -2.11 25.57 19.51
C ASP A 229 -1.33 24.27 19.26
N VAL A 230 -0.44 24.23 18.25
CA VAL A 230 0.36 23.04 17.95
C VAL A 230 1.41 22.82 19.02
N GLU A 231 1.26 21.73 19.77
CA GLU A 231 2.20 21.30 20.80
C GLU A 231 2.68 19.87 20.54
N LEU A 232 4.00 19.73 20.40
CA LEU A 232 4.66 18.43 20.25
C LEU A 232 5.25 17.99 21.59
N SER A 233 5.04 16.71 21.96
CA SER A 233 5.50 16.10 23.21
C SER A 233 6.99 16.36 23.51
N GLU A 234 7.30 16.72 24.76
CA GLU A 234 8.66 17.08 25.20
C GLU A 234 9.75 16.02 24.98
N ASP A 235 9.38 14.75 25.06
CA ASP A 235 10.26 13.61 24.84
C ASP A 235 10.33 13.16 23.37
N GLY A 236 9.59 13.82 22.47
CA GLY A 236 9.50 13.45 21.05
C GLY A 236 8.62 12.23 20.76
N SER A 237 7.89 11.73 21.75
CA SER A 237 6.88 10.69 21.59
C SER A 237 5.64 11.22 20.85
N VAL A 238 4.82 10.31 20.34
CA VAL A 238 3.52 10.66 19.76
C VAL A 238 2.54 11.00 20.88
N SER A 239 1.84 12.11 20.74
CA SER A 239 0.86 12.58 21.73
C SER A 239 -0.45 11.76 21.71
N GLY A 240 -0.78 11.15 20.55
CA GLY A 240 -2.11 10.59 20.30
C GLY A 240 -3.20 11.65 20.15
N GLY A 241 -2.81 12.89 19.86
CA GLY A 241 -3.69 14.03 19.68
C GLY A 241 -4.53 13.98 18.40
N TRP A 242 -5.19 15.10 18.14
CA TRP A 242 -6.09 15.27 17.01
C TRP A 242 -5.82 16.60 16.32
N ALA A 243 -6.11 16.66 15.03
CA ALA A 243 -6.06 17.84 14.19
C ALA A 243 -7.44 18.10 13.56
N THR A 244 -7.59 19.25 12.91
CA THR A 244 -8.80 19.65 12.20
C THR A 244 -8.54 19.76 10.70
N VAL A 245 -9.39 19.12 9.90
CA VAL A 245 -9.42 19.29 8.44
C VAL A 245 -10.63 20.13 8.07
N ILE A 246 -10.40 21.13 7.22
CA ILE A 246 -11.45 21.96 6.64
C ILE A 246 -11.44 21.77 5.11
N MET A 247 -12.45 21.07 4.59
CA MET A 247 -12.66 20.90 3.17
C MET A 247 -13.65 21.95 2.66
N GLN A 248 -13.22 22.80 1.74
CA GLN A 248 -14.06 23.87 1.21
C GLN A 248 -15.16 23.32 0.31
N ASP A 249 -14.80 22.48 -0.67
CA ASP A 249 -15.74 21.88 -1.60
C ASP A 249 -15.17 20.60 -2.20
N VAL A 250 -15.75 19.46 -1.81
CA VAL A 250 -15.33 18.14 -2.28
C VAL A 250 -15.35 17.99 -3.81
N TYR A 251 -16.21 18.75 -4.51
CA TYR A 251 -16.41 18.62 -5.95
C TYR A 251 -15.34 19.39 -6.76
N CYS A 252 -14.58 20.28 -6.13
CA CYS A 252 -13.40 20.90 -6.74
C CYS A 252 -12.34 19.83 -7.03
N GLY A 253 -12.18 19.47 -8.31
CA GLY A 253 -11.29 18.39 -8.76
C GLY A 253 -12.01 17.08 -9.13
N LEU A 254 -13.33 16.98 -8.89
CA LEU A 254 -14.15 15.81 -9.24
C LEU A 254 -15.18 16.08 -10.33
N GLU A 255 -15.55 17.33 -10.56
CA GLU A 255 -16.42 17.72 -11.67
C GLU A 255 -15.68 17.62 -13.03
N PRO A 256 -16.38 17.25 -14.11
CA PRO A 256 -17.83 16.92 -14.17
C PRO A 256 -18.16 15.45 -13.87
N GLN A 257 -17.19 14.59 -13.57
CA GLN A 257 -17.39 13.13 -13.45
C GLN A 257 -18.17 12.72 -12.18
N VAL A 258 -18.21 13.58 -11.17
CA VAL A 258 -19.00 13.41 -9.95
C VAL A 258 -19.99 14.54 -9.84
N LYS A 259 -21.27 14.21 -9.68
CA LYS A 259 -22.33 15.21 -9.59
C LYS A 259 -22.37 15.79 -8.18
N ARG A 260 -22.65 17.09 -8.07
CA ARG A 260 -22.94 17.73 -6.78
C ARG A 260 -24.07 17.00 -6.05
N GLY A 261 -23.92 16.90 -4.74
CA GLY A 261 -24.80 16.14 -3.85
C GLY A 261 -24.54 14.63 -3.82
N GLU A 262 -23.71 14.06 -4.70
CA GLU A 262 -23.46 12.61 -4.73
C GLU A 262 -22.59 12.14 -3.56
N VAL A 263 -21.48 12.84 -3.29
CA VAL A 263 -20.66 12.58 -2.10
C VAL A 263 -21.42 12.98 -0.84
N LYS A 264 -21.59 12.03 0.08
CA LYS A 264 -22.28 12.22 1.37
C LYS A 264 -21.37 12.14 2.57
N GLN A 265 -20.27 11.39 2.46
CA GLN A 265 -19.37 11.18 3.61
C GLN A 265 -17.91 11.11 3.17
N ILE A 266 -17.01 11.48 4.08
CA ILE A 266 -15.58 11.23 3.98
C ILE A 266 -15.21 10.15 5.00
N ALA A 267 -14.60 9.05 4.57
CA ALA A 267 -13.94 8.11 5.48
C ALA A 267 -12.48 8.50 5.68
N VAL A 268 -12.04 8.48 6.94
CA VAL A 268 -10.66 8.74 7.35
C VAL A 268 -9.96 7.40 7.58
N VAL A 269 -8.93 7.11 6.77
CA VAL A 269 -8.25 5.83 6.76
C VAL A 269 -6.77 6.02 7.04
N GLN A 270 -6.20 5.20 7.92
CA GLN A 270 -4.77 5.14 8.20
C GLN A 270 -4.10 3.96 7.48
N GLU A 271 -2.90 4.19 6.94
CA GLU A 271 -1.95 3.12 6.62
C GLU A 271 -1.19 2.72 7.89
N VAL A 272 -1.28 1.46 8.30
CA VAL A 272 -0.65 0.98 9.53
C VAL A 272 0.82 0.65 9.23
N GLU A 273 1.73 1.10 10.08
CA GLU A 273 3.16 0.87 9.93
C GLU A 273 3.59 -0.58 10.24
N LYS A 274 4.68 -1.04 9.62
CA LYS A 274 5.29 -2.33 9.91
C LYS A 274 6.21 -2.16 11.13
N SER A 275 5.69 -2.49 12.30
CA SER A 275 6.40 -2.30 13.58
C SER A 275 7.45 -3.37 13.88
N THR A 276 7.42 -4.51 13.18
CA THR A 276 8.33 -5.64 13.44
C THR A 276 9.13 -6.02 12.20
N HIS A 277 10.39 -6.39 12.40
CA HIS A 277 11.22 -6.92 11.34
C HIS A 277 10.68 -8.28 10.83
N SER A 278 10.68 -8.47 9.51
CA SER A 278 10.49 -9.77 8.87
C SER A 278 11.65 -10.00 7.88
N PRO A 279 12.33 -11.16 7.92
CA PRO A 279 13.48 -11.40 7.06
C PRO A 279 13.06 -11.58 5.60
N PHE A 280 13.86 -11.05 4.68
CA PHE A 280 13.64 -11.23 3.24
C PHE A 280 13.97 -12.67 2.79
N THR A 281 15.04 -13.25 3.33
CA THR A 281 15.42 -14.65 3.10
C THR A 281 15.36 -15.46 4.38
N ASN A 282 14.98 -16.73 4.27
CA ASN A 282 15.04 -17.66 5.40
C ASN A 282 15.44 -19.07 4.95
N LYS A 283 15.82 -19.94 5.90
CA LYS A 283 16.10 -21.35 5.64
C LYS A 283 14.86 -22.01 5.04
N ARG A 284 15.10 -22.93 4.11
CA ARG A 284 14.05 -23.76 3.53
C ARG A 284 13.58 -24.78 4.58
N PRO A 285 12.28 -24.84 4.92
CA PRO A 285 11.77 -25.92 5.77
C PRO A 285 11.82 -27.29 5.07
N ASP A 286 11.84 -27.29 3.74
CA ASP A 286 11.73 -28.44 2.83
C ASP A 286 13.08 -28.92 2.26
N GLY A 287 14.21 -28.39 2.73
CA GLY A 287 15.53 -28.84 2.24
C GLY A 287 16.70 -27.93 2.64
N PRO A 288 17.90 -28.18 2.09
CA PRO A 288 19.07 -27.36 2.36
C PRO A 288 18.98 -25.97 1.70
N GLY A 289 19.66 -24.99 2.29
CA GLY A 289 19.79 -23.63 1.75
C GLY A 289 18.69 -22.66 2.20
N THR A 290 18.63 -21.49 1.55
CA THR A 290 17.69 -20.41 1.84
C THR A 290 16.73 -20.16 0.69
N ARG A 291 15.59 -19.52 0.97
CA ARG A 291 14.62 -19.02 -0.01
C ARG A 291 14.24 -17.59 0.31
N ALA A 292 13.84 -16.83 -0.70
CA ALA A 292 13.14 -15.58 -0.50
C ALA A 292 11.74 -15.87 0.08
N VAL A 293 11.33 -15.07 1.05
CA VAL A 293 10.04 -15.11 1.73
C VAL A 293 8.92 -14.32 1.03
N PRO A 294 9.17 -13.18 0.35
CA PRO A 294 8.09 -12.38 -0.22
C PRO A 294 7.21 -13.13 -1.22
N VAL A 295 5.93 -12.75 -1.23
CA VAL A 295 4.89 -13.28 -2.13
C VAL A 295 3.99 -12.14 -2.60
N PHE A 296 3.17 -12.36 -3.62
CA PHE A 296 2.16 -11.42 -4.12
C PHE A 296 2.72 -10.01 -4.36
N GLY A 297 3.90 -9.92 -4.98
CA GLY A 297 4.59 -8.65 -5.21
C GLY A 297 5.27 -8.11 -3.96
N PHE A 298 6.33 -8.74 -3.46
CA PHE A 298 7.13 -8.22 -2.33
C PHE A 298 6.39 -8.06 -0.98
N GLN A 299 5.30 -8.78 -0.72
CA GLN A 299 4.62 -8.71 0.59
C GLN A 299 5.22 -9.70 1.60
N PHE A 300 5.75 -9.17 2.70
CA PHE A 300 6.28 -9.89 3.86
C PHE A 300 6.43 -8.89 5.04
N PRO A 301 5.48 -8.83 5.98
CA PRO A 301 4.30 -9.68 6.12
C PRO A 301 3.28 -9.48 5.00
N LEU A 302 2.62 -10.57 4.62
CA LEU A 302 1.51 -10.58 3.69
C LEU A 302 0.27 -9.95 4.35
N VAL A 303 -0.36 -9.02 3.62
CA VAL A 303 -1.57 -8.31 4.04
C VAL A 303 -2.72 -8.43 3.05
N SER A 304 -2.43 -8.67 1.78
CA SER A 304 -3.43 -8.87 0.71
C SER A 304 -2.85 -9.73 -0.42
N CYS A 305 -3.66 -10.15 -1.38
CA CYS A 305 -3.19 -10.92 -2.55
C CYS A 305 -2.70 -10.03 -3.72
N GLY A 306 -1.82 -9.06 -3.44
CA GLY A 306 -1.26 -8.15 -4.46
C GLY A 306 -2.03 -6.84 -4.64
N ALA A 307 -2.74 -6.40 -3.60
CA ALA A 307 -3.58 -5.21 -3.61
C ALA A 307 -3.02 -4.07 -2.76
N THR A 308 -2.84 -4.22 -1.46
CA THR A 308 -2.17 -3.22 -0.61
C THR A 308 -1.01 -3.84 0.16
N TYR A 309 0.04 -3.04 0.37
CA TYR A 309 1.23 -3.39 1.13
C TYR A 309 1.09 -3.19 2.63
N ALA A 310 0.11 -2.41 3.09
CA ALA A 310 -0.04 -2.07 4.49
C ALA A 310 -1.46 -2.44 4.98
N PRO A 311 -1.60 -2.92 6.24
CA PRO A 311 -2.90 -3.00 6.87
C PRO A 311 -3.52 -1.61 6.97
N LYS A 312 -4.84 -1.56 6.95
CA LYS A 312 -5.59 -0.31 7.01
C LYS A 312 -6.38 -0.22 8.30
N LYS A 313 -6.55 0.99 8.82
CA LYS A 313 -7.45 1.27 9.96
C LYS A 313 -8.43 2.36 9.55
N VAL A 314 -9.70 2.17 9.83
CA VAL A 314 -10.75 3.19 9.58
C VAL A 314 -11.03 3.89 10.89
N TRP A 315 -10.69 5.17 10.97
CA TRP A 315 -10.93 5.99 12.16
C TRP A 315 -12.39 6.40 12.29
N GLY A 316 -13.05 6.62 11.16
CA GLY A 316 -14.47 6.88 11.13
C GLY A 316 -14.90 7.69 9.91
N LEU A 317 -16.12 8.19 9.99
CA LEU A 317 -16.84 8.84 8.91
C LEU A 317 -17.22 10.26 9.32
N ALA A 318 -17.03 11.18 8.40
CA ALA A 318 -17.38 12.59 8.49
C ALA A 318 -18.48 12.88 7.45
N ASP A 319 -19.56 13.56 7.82
CA ASP A 319 -20.59 13.95 6.86
C ASP A 319 -20.14 15.13 6.00
N VAL A 320 -20.65 15.20 4.77
CA VAL A 320 -20.41 16.28 3.81
C VAL A 320 -21.72 17.07 3.65
N ALA A 321 -21.64 18.39 3.78
CA ALA A 321 -22.78 19.29 3.62
C ALA A 321 -23.26 19.34 2.16
N ASP A 322 -24.49 19.81 1.94
CA ASP A 322 -25.10 19.85 0.60
C ASP A 322 -24.34 20.76 -0.39
N ASP A 323 -23.58 21.75 0.10
CA ASP A 323 -22.72 22.60 -0.71
C ASP A 323 -21.37 21.95 -1.09
N GLY A 324 -21.07 20.77 -0.55
CA GLY A 324 -19.83 20.02 -0.75
C GLY A 324 -18.77 20.25 0.32
N SER A 325 -19.01 21.13 1.29
CA SER A 325 -18.05 21.44 2.36
C SER A 325 -18.08 20.42 3.50
N ALA A 326 -16.99 20.32 4.27
CA ALA A 326 -16.94 19.58 5.53
C ALA A 326 -15.85 20.12 6.46
N ALA A 327 -16.07 20.05 7.77
CA ALA A 327 -15.04 20.29 8.78
C ALA A 327 -15.08 19.19 9.82
N PHE A 328 -13.96 18.48 10.04
CA PHE A 328 -13.92 17.31 10.90
C PHE A 328 -12.57 17.11 11.57
N ARG A 329 -12.58 16.45 12.73
CA ARG A 329 -11.36 16.06 13.43
C ARG A 329 -10.75 14.81 12.81
N VAL A 330 -9.43 14.74 12.84
CA VAL A 330 -8.65 13.59 12.36
C VAL A 330 -7.54 13.27 13.36
N PRO A 331 -7.10 12.00 13.46
CA PRO A 331 -5.96 11.67 14.32
C PRO A 331 -4.69 12.36 13.82
N SER A 332 -3.90 12.93 14.74
CA SER A 332 -2.60 13.51 14.41
C SER A 332 -1.49 12.45 14.46
N GLU A 333 -0.34 12.78 13.88
CA GLU A 333 0.90 11.99 13.98
C GLU A 333 0.80 10.56 13.44
N VAL A 334 -0.19 10.30 12.60
CA VAL A 334 -0.38 9.05 11.85
C VAL A 334 -0.61 9.33 10.36
N PRO A 335 -0.18 8.43 9.46
CA PRO A 335 -0.36 8.61 8.03
C PRO A 335 -1.78 8.25 7.61
N ILE A 336 -2.56 9.26 7.22
CA ILE A 336 -3.98 9.10 6.86
C ILE A 336 -4.27 9.56 5.43
N TYR A 337 -5.33 8.99 4.86
CA TYR A 337 -5.89 9.37 3.57
C TYR A 337 -7.42 9.32 3.64
N PHE A 338 -8.06 9.87 2.61
CA PHE A 338 -9.51 10.07 2.57
C PHE A 338 -10.18 9.28 1.43
N LEU A 339 -11.38 8.79 1.71
CA LEU A 339 -12.31 8.24 0.71
C LEU A 339 -13.56 9.13 0.67
N ALA A 340 -13.94 9.62 -0.51
CA ALA A 340 -15.20 10.31 -0.73
C ALA A 340 -16.28 9.27 -1.08
N LEU A 341 -17.30 9.14 -0.24
CA LEU A 341 -18.31 8.10 -0.30
C LEU A 341 -19.68 8.63 -0.76
N ASP A 342 -20.39 7.85 -1.58
CA ASP A 342 -21.77 8.13 -1.96
C ASP A 342 -22.78 7.81 -0.84
N ALA A 343 -24.07 8.02 -1.11
CA ALA A 343 -25.16 7.73 -0.17
C ALA A 343 -25.25 6.24 0.23
N GLU A 344 -24.75 5.33 -0.60
CA GLU A 344 -24.71 3.88 -0.32
C GLU A 344 -23.43 3.49 0.45
N GLY A 345 -22.50 4.42 0.66
CA GLY A 345 -21.22 4.19 1.33
C GLY A 345 -20.12 3.65 0.42
N ARG A 346 -20.25 3.82 -0.90
CA ARG A 346 -19.25 3.39 -1.88
C ARG A 346 -18.30 4.52 -2.24
N ALA A 347 -17.01 4.23 -2.38
CA ALA A 347 -16.02 5.25 -2.70
C ALA A 347 -16.13 5.73 -4.15
N VAL A 348 -16.57 6.97 -4.31
CA VAL A 348 -16.59 7.68 -5.59
C VAL A 348 -15.18 8.09 -6.00
N GLN A 349 -14.39 8.56 -5.04
CA GLN A 349 -12.98 8.91 -5.24
C GLN A 349 -12.15 8.54 -4.01
N ARG A 350 -10.88 8.23 -4.24
CA ARG A 350 -9.90 8.00 -3.18
C ARG A 350 -8.66 8.88 -3.32
N MET A 351 -8.10 9.25 -2.18
CA MET A 351 -6.78 9.85 -2.11
C MET A 351 -5.73 8.74 -2.22
N ARG A 352 -5.04 8.66 -3.37
CA ARG A 352 -3.98 7.66 -3.61
C ARG A 352 -2.63 8.16 -3.14
N THR A 353 -2.58 8.70 -1.93
CA THR A 353 -1.39 9.19 -1.21
C THR A 353 -1.82 9.38 0.24
N PHE A 354 -0.89 9.60 1.16
CA PHE A 354 -1.24 9.93 2.55
C PHE A 354 -0.74 11.32 2.93
N THR A 355 -1.43 11.90 3.91
CA THR A 355 -1.02 13.08 4.65
C THR A 355 -0.84 12.71 6.13
N HIS A 356 -0.31 13.63 6.91
CA HIS A 356 -0.33 13.56 8.36
C HIS A 356 -0.46 14.98 8.90
N PHE A 357 -0.87 15.11 10.15
CA PHE A 357 -1.05 16.40 10.83
C PHE A 357 -0.33 16.39 12.17
N MET A 358 0.00 17.55 12.69
CA MET A 358 0.47 17.74 14.06
C MET A 358 -0.73 17.90 15.02
N PRO A 359 -0.55 17.59 16.32
CA PRO A 359 -1.61 17.81 17.32
C PRO A 359 -2.04 19.27 17.33
N GLY A 360 -3.35 19.54 17.26
CA GLY A 360 -3.89 20.91 17.22
C GLY A 360 -3.83 21.61 15.86
N GLU A 361 -3.21 21.01 14.84
CA GLU A 361 -3.09 21.62 13.52
C GLU A 361 -4.47 21.82 12.86
N VAL A 362 -4.64 22.94 12.14
CA VAL A 362 -5.83 23.23 11.35
C VAL A 362 -5.44 23.43 9.89
N GLN A 363 -5.73 22.44 9.06
CA GLN A 363 -5.38 22.48 7.64
C GLN A 363 -6.61 22.49 6.73
N GLY A 364 -6.63 23.45 5.80
CA GLY A 364 -7.65 23.56 4.76
C GLY A 364 -7.28 22.84 3.47
N CYS A 365 -8.26 22.26 2.79
CA CYS A 365 -8.15 21.82 1.40
C CYS A 365 -9.27 22.41 0.55
N VAL A 366 -8.93 22.77 -0.69
CA VAL A 366 -9.88 23.32 -1.66
C VAL A 366 -10.93 22.26 -2.07
N GLY A 367 -10.46 21.05 -2.41
CA GLY A 367 -11.31 19.93 -2.79
C GLY A 367 -10.51 18.65 -3.01
N CYS A 368 -11.18 17.57 -3.43
CA CYS A 368 -10.55 16.28 -3.65
C CYS A 368 -9.85 16.24 -5.02
N HIS A 369 -8.51 16.28 -5.03
CA HIS A 369 -7.65 16.33 -6.24
C HIS A 369 -7.70 17.64 -7.05
N ALA A 370 -8.14 18.75 -6.43
CA ALA A 370 -8.01 20.07 -7.05
C ALA A 370 -6.55 20.41 -7.40
N ASP A 371 -6.36 21.15 -8.50
CA ASP A 371 -5.05 21.72 -8.83
C ASP A 371 -4.63 22.66 -7.69
N ARG A 372 -3.40 22.49 -7.19
CA ARG A 372 -2.86 23.29 -6.08
C ARG A 372 -2.57 24.73 -6.48
N ASN A 373 -2.46 24.99 -7.78
CA ASN A 373 -2.37 26.34 -8.34
C ASN A 373 -3.76 26.95 -8.62
N SER A 374 -4.84 26.20 -8.37
CA SER A 374 -6.20 26.70 -8.57
C SER A 374 -6.75 27.40 -7.33
N VAL A 375 -7.60 28.39 -7.57
CA VAL A 375 -8.38 29.11 -6.56
C VAL A 375 -9.84 28.76 -6.78
N VAL A 376 -10.61 28.57 -5.70
CA VAL A 376 -12.06 28.38 -5.79
C VAL A 376 -12.73 29.70 -6.18
N PRO A 377 -13.41 29.80 -7.34
CA PRO A 377 -14.14 31.00 -7.71
C PRO A 377 -15.31 31.22 -6.73
N GLY A 378 -15.37 32.41 -6.11
CA GLY A 378 -16.47 32.76 -5.20
C GLY A 378 -16.38 32.20 -3.78
N ALA A 379 -15.25 31.59 -3.39
CA ALA A 379 -15.02 31.19 -2.00
C ALA A 379 -15.15 32.40 -1.07
N ARG A 380 -16.06 32.32 -0.10
CA ARG A 380 -16.13 33.24 1.03
C ARG A 380 -15.27 32.65 2.15
N PRO A 381 -14.06 33.19 2.43
CA PRO A 381 -13.15 32.61 3.44
C PRO A 381 -13.76 32.56 4.85
N SER A 382 -14.84 33.31 5.10
CA SER A 382 -15.35 33.61 6.44
C SER A 382 -16.34 32.59 7.02
N HIS A 383 -16.92 31.68 6.23
CA HIS A 383 -17.93 30.74 6.75
C HIS A 383 -17.29 29.53 7.46
N LEU A 384 -16.18 29.01 6.95
CA LEU A 384 -15.55 27.79 7.49
C LEU A 384 -14.72 28.02 8.76
N ALA A 385 -14.18 29.23 8.95
CA ALA A 385 -13.47 29.61 10.18
C ALA A 385 -14.39 29.67 11.43
N ARG A 386 -15.72 29.51 11.26
CA ARG A 386 -16.73 29.47 12.33
C ARG A 386 -17.45 28.12 12.45
N VAL A 387 -17.07 27.12 11.67
CA VAL A 387 -17.70 25.79 11.72
C VAL A 387 -17.05 24.98 12.82
N THR A 388 -17.86 24.48 13.75
CA THR A 388 -17.43 23.49 14.74
C THR A 388 -17.11 22.18 14.02
N PRO A 389 -15.85 21.69 14.06
CA PRO A 389 -15.50 20.43 13.41
C PRO A 389 -16.27 19.27 14.02
N GLN A 390 -16.82 18.39 13.18
CA GLN A 390 -17.48 17.19 13.65
C GLN A 390 -16.46 16.16 14.17
N GLU A 391 -16.88 15.40 15.18
CA GLU A 391 -16.20 14.16 15.56
C GLU A 391 -16.48 13.07 14.51
N LEU A 392 -15.54 12.14 14.36
CA LEU A 392 -15.72 11.03 13.42
C LEU A 392 -16.72 10.03 13.99
N ARG A 393 -17.70 9.63 13.18
CA ARG A 393 -18.56 8.50 13.51
C ARG A 393 -17.78 7.20 13.34
N GLU A 394 -17.56 6.50 14.43
CA GLU A 394 -16.85 5.22 14.41
C GLU A 394 -17.54 4.19 13.51
N PRO A 395 -16.76 3.31 12.85
CA PRO A 395 -17.35 2.23 12.08
C PRO A 395 -17.96 1.17 13.00
N ALA A 396 -18.95 0.42 12.50
CA ALA A 396 -19.68 -0.60 13.28
C ALA A 396 -18.83 -1.82 13.72
N TRP A 397 -17.55 -1.87 13.34
CA TRP A 397 -16.58 -2.86 13.80
C TRP A 397 -15.50 -2.27 14.72
N GLY A 398 -15.64 -0.99 15.10
CA GLY A 398 -14.68 -0.28 15.96
C GLY A 398 -13.41 0.19 15.25
N VAL A 399 -12.61 0.98 15.97
CA VAL A 399 -11.40 1.64 15.45
C VAL A 399 -10.16 0.74 15.64
N THR A 400 -10.13 -0.34 14.87
CA THR A 400 -9.07 -1.36 14.87
C THR A 400 -8.48 -1.53 13.45
N GLY A 401 -7.41 -2.32 13.33
CA GLY A 401 -6.93 -2.78 12.03
C GLY A 401 -8.03 -3.56 11.30
N PHE A 402 -8.23 -3.26 10.02
CA PHE A 402 -9.30 -3.83 9.22
C PHE A 402 -9.01 -5.29 8.91
N SER A 403 -9.67 -6.20 9.62
CA SER A 403 -9.56 -7.65 9.43
C SER A 403 -10.71 -8.17 8.56
N TYR A 404 -10.38 -8.84 7.45
CA TYR A 404 -11.39 -9.42 6.57
C TYR A 404 -12.24 -10.48 7.29
N THR A 405 -11.62 -11.31 8.15
CA THR A 405 -12.33 -12.38 8.87
C THR A 405 -13.33 -11.83 9.89
N GLU A 406 -13.02 -10.70 10.53
CA GLU A 406 -13.88 -10.10 11.55
C GLU A 406 -14.92 -9.14 10.95
N VAL A 407 -14.59 -8.46 9.85
CA VAL A 407 -15.43 -7.40 9.28
C VAL A 407 -16.28 -7.90 8.12
N VAL A 408 -15.73 -8.74 7.23
CA VAL A 408 -16.34 -9.10 5.95
C VAL A 408 -16.88 -10.54 5.97
N GLN A 409 -16.09 -11.51 6.44
CA GLN A 409 -16.51 -12.91 6.47
C GLN A 409 -17.81 -13.10 7.26
N VAL A 410 -17.99 -12.37 8.37
CA VAL A 410 -19.21 -12.39 9.18
C VAL A 410 -20.47 -12.02 8.39
N VAL A 411 -20.34 -11.21 7.34
CA VAL A 411 -21.46 -10.88 6.43
C VAL A 411 -21.79 -12.09 5.55
N PHE A 412 -20.78 -12.74 4.98
CA PHE A 412 -20.98 -13.92 4.14
C PHE A 412 -21.50 -15.12 4.93
N ASP A 413 -21.05 -15.29 6.18
CA ASP A 413 -21.55 -16.35 7.06
C ASP A 413 -23.06 -16.21 7.32
N ARG A 414 -23.54 -14.98 7.52
CA ARG A 414 -24.97 -14.69 7.73
C ARG A 414 -25.82 -14.87 6.48
N HIS A 415 -25.32 -14.40 5.34
CA HIS A 415 -26.16 -14.15 4.16
C HIS A 415 -25.86 -15.06 2.96
N CYS A 416 -24.72 -15.76 2.92
CA CYS A 416 -24.24 -16.40 1.70
C CYS A 416 -23.84 -17.87 1.88
N VAL A 417 -23.20 -18.24 2.99
CA VAL A 417 -22.59 -19.56 3.19
C VAL A 417 -23.59 -20.72 3.14
N THR A 418 -24.84 -20.47 3.53
CA THR A 418 -25.91 -21.49 3.43
C THR A 418 -26.11 -22.02 2.01
N CYS A 419 -25.90 -21.18 0.99
CA CYS A 419 -25.96 -21.56 -0.42
C CYS A 419 -24.57 -21.69 -1.10
N HIS A 420 -23.52 -21.13 -0.51
CA HIS A 420 -22.15 -21.10 -1.04
C HIS A 420 -21.15 -21.69 -0.04
N ASN A 421 -20.99 -23.01 -0.05
CA ASN A 421 -20.13 -23.75 0.87
C ASN A 421 -19.37 -24.88 0.19
N GLU A 422 -18.60 -25.67 0.94
CA GLU A 422 -17.72 -26.71 0.41
C GLU A 422 -18.44 -27.83 -0.36
N ARG A 423 -19.76 -27.96 -0.15
CA ARG A 423 -20.61 -28.98 -0.80
C ARG A 423 -21.41 -28.39 -1.95
N VAL A 424 -22.00 -27.22 -1.71
CA VAL A 424 -22.91 -26.52 -2.62
C VAL A 424 -22.21 -25.27 -3.12
N GLN A 425 -21.69 -25.33 -4.34
CA GLN A 425 -20.87 -24.29 -4.96
C GLN A 425 -21.50 -23.82 -6.27
N PRO A 426 -22.69 -23.19 -6.26
CA PRO A 426 -23.31 -22.70 -7.48
C PRO A 426 -22.37 -21.67 -8.14
N GLY A 427 -22.12 -21.85 -9.43
CA GLY A 427 -21.13 -21.05 -10.16
C GLY A 427 -19.68 -21.27 -9.72
N ASN A 428 -19.37 -22.38 -9.05
CA ASN A 428 -18.08 -22.70 -8.45
C ASN A 428 -17.63 -21.66 -7.40
N VAL A 429 -18.59 -21.13 -6.64
CA VAL A 429 -18.35 -20.12 -5.59
C VAL A 429 -18.58 -20.73 -4.22
N ASP A 430 -17.51 -20.76 -3.44
CA ASP A 430 -17.50 -21.14 -2.03
C ASP A 430 -17.13 -19.92 -1.19
N LEU A 431 -17.98 -19.54 -0.23
CA LEU A 431 -17.79 -18.35 0.60
C LEU A 431 -17.56 -18.70 2.07
N THR A 432 -17.19 -19.95 2.36
CA THR A 432 -16.89 -20.39 3.72
C THR A 432 -15.69 -19.63 4.30
N GLY A 433 -15.71 -19.44 5.62
CA GLY A 433 -14.61 -18.85 6.38
C GLY A 433 -13.48 -19.82 6.72
N ASP A 434 -13.48 -21.05 6.18
CA ASP A 434 -12.46 -22.05 6.49
C ASP A 434 -11.05 -21.50 6.13
N LEU A 435 -10.10 -21.58 7.06
CA LEU A 435 -8.74 -21.07 6.85
C LEU A 435 -7.98 -21.91 5.80
N THR A 436 -7.33 -21.21 4.89
CA THR A 436 -6.50 -21.78 3.81
C THR A 436 -5.01 -21.60 4.10
N ASP A 437 -4.13 -21.87 3.13
CA ASP A 437 -2.69 -21.76 3.33
C ASP A 437 -2.24 -20.32 3.60
N PHE A 438 -2.87 -19.32 2.98
CA PHE A 438 -2.57 -17.89 3.20
C PHE A 438 -3.70 -17.09 3.85
N PHE A 439 -4.96 -17.45 3.59
CA PHE A 439 -6.13 -16.63 3.87
C PHE A 439 -7.28 -17.50 4.42
N ASN A 440 -8.51 -17.25 3.96
CA ASN A 440 -9.65 -18.15 4.06
C ASN A 440 -10.27 -18.38 2.66
N VAL A 441 -11.18 -19.35 2.56
CA VAL A 441 -11.75 -19.79 1.28
C VAL A 441 -12.46 -18.65 0.55
N SER A 442 -13.31 -17.89 1.23
CA SER A 442 -14.06 -16.81 0.56
C SER A 442 -13.15 -15.73 -0.03
N TYR A 443 -12.08 -15.34 0.67
CA TYR A 443 -11.12 -14.37 0.13
C TYR A 443 -10.33 -14.95 -1.04
N ASP A 444 -9.90 -16.21 -0.95
CA ASP A 444 -9.24 -16.89 -2.06
C ASP A 444 -10.13 -16.93 -3.31
N VAL A 445 -11.40 -17.33 -3.15
CA VAL A 445 -12.38 -17.39 -4.24
C VAL A 445 -12.67 -16.00 -4.80
N LEU A 446 -12.92 -15.01 -3.94
CA LEU A 446 -13.29 -13.66 -4.36
C LEU A 446 -12.12 -12.88 -4.95
N CYS A 447 -10.89 -13.08 -4.49
CA CYS A 447 -9.76 -12.21 -4.84
C CYS A 447 -8.67 -12.88 -5.66
N ARG A 448 -8.47 -14.20 -5.57
CA ARG A 448 -7.39 -14.86 -6.34
C ARG A 448 -7.88 -15.54 -7.61
N THR A 449 -9.13 -16.00 -7.66
CA THR A 449 -9.71 -16.67 -8.84
C THR A 449 -9.47 -15.87 -10.12
N GLY A 450 -8.90 -16.53 -11.13
CA GLY A 450 -8.64 -15.90 -12.43
C GLY A 450 -7.54 -14.86 -12.41
N THR A 451 -6.72 -14.78 -11.35
CA THR A 451 -5.62 -13.80 -11.22
C THR A 451 -4.24 -14.43 -11.10
N GLN A 452 -3.19 -13.62 -11.25
CA GLN A 452 -1.81 -14.00 -10.94
C GLN A 452 -1.67 -14.57 -9.52
N GLY A 453 -2.47 -14.08 -8.55
CA GLY A 453 -2.46 -14.60 -7.19
C GLY A 453 -2.90 -16.08 -7.07
N ALA A 454 -3.66 -16.61 -8.02
CA ALA A 454 -4.01 -18.04 -8.03
C ALA A 454 -2.87 -18.90 -8.61
N THR A 455 -2.23 -18.47 -9.69
CA THR A 455 -1.34 -19.33 -10.49
C THR A 455 0.16 -19.00 -10.36
N ASN A 456 0.51 -17.80 -9.92
CA ASN A 456 1.89 -17.31 -9.89
C ASN A 456 2.15 -16.32 -8.72
N TRP A 457 1.67 -16.67 -7.53
CA TRP A 457 1.80 -15.87 -6.31
C TRP A 457 3.24 -15.73 -5.78
N MET A 458 4.17 -16.60 -6.21
CA MET A 458 5.59 -16.49 -5.87
C MET A 458 6.31 -15.38 -6.67
N SER A 459 5.74 -14.96 -7.81
CA SER A 459 6.35 -13.90 -8.60
C SER A 459 6.14 -12.55 -7.93
N ASN A 460 7.23 -11.79 -7.80
CA ASN A 460 7.20 -10.43 -7.27
C ASN A 460 6.95 -9.37 -8.35
N GLY A 461 7.01 -9.77 -9.63
CA GLY A 461 6.66 -8.94 -10.77
C GLY A 461 5.41 -9.44 -11.49
N SER A 462 4.84 -8.54 -12.27
CA SER A 462 3.70 -8.74 -13.15
C SER A 462 4.11 -8.42 -14.59
N PRO A 463 3.51 -9.07 -15.61
CA PRO A 463 3.54 -8.56 -16.96
C PRO A 463 3.07 -7.10 -17.01
N SER A 464 3.69 -6.30 -17.87
CA SER A 464 3.56 -4.84 -17.86
C SER A 464 3.18 -4.31 -19.22
N GLY A 465 2.32 -3.29 -19.25
CA GLY A 465 1.74 -2.74 -20.47
C GLY A 465 0.22 -2.91 -20.49
N ALA A 466 -0.48 -2.04 -21.22
CA ALA A 466 -1.93 -2.01 -21.26
C ALA A 466 -2.53 -3.33 -21.81
N GLU A 467 -1.82 -4.01 -22.71
CA GLU A 467 -2.20 -5.32 -23.24
C GLU A 467 -2.18 -6.43 -22.18
N TYR A 468 -1.36 -6.26 -21.13
CA TYR A 468 -1.24 -7.19 -20.02
C TYR A 468 -2.17 -6.88 -18.86
N ASP A 469 -2.85 -5.73 -18.87
CA ASP A 469 -3.80 -5.37 -17.81
C ASP A 469 -4.90 -6.43 -17.62
N LYS A 470 -5.26 -7.15 -18.69
CA LYS A 470 -6.15 -8.33 -18.67
C LYS A 470 -5.43 -9.64 -18.31
N LEU A 471 -4.14 -9.76 -18.62
CA LEU A 471 -3.31 -10.95 -18.40
C LEU A 471 -2.81 -11.11 -16.95
N ARG A 472 -2.77 -10.02 -16.16
CA ARG A 472 -2.64 -10.09 -14.69
C ARG A 472 -3.77 -10.89 -14.03
N GLY A 473 -4.83 -11.10 -14.80
CA GLY A 473 -6.02 -11.82 -14.44
C GLY A 473 -6.89 -11.00 -13.52
N LYS A 474 -8.18 -10.94 -13.82
CA LYS A 474 -9.16 -10.18 -13.04
C LYS A 474 -10.01 -11.15 -12.28
N SER A 475 -10.19 -10.89 -10.99
CA SER A 475 -11.27 -11.57 -10.28
C SER A 475 -12.58 -11.27 -11.02
N PRO A 476 -13.43 -12.27 -11.25
CA PRO A 476 -14.75 -12.04 -11.82
C PRO A 476 -15.71 -11.37 -10.81
N TYR A 477 -15.28 -11.16 -9.56
CA TYR A 477 -16.12 -10.70 -8.46
C TYR A 477 -15.77 -9.30 -7.96
N VAL A 478 -14.48 -9.00 -7.79
CA VAL A 478 -14.00 -7.72 -7.21
C VAL A 478 -12.95 -7.07 -8.10
N GLU A 479 -12.99 -5.75 -8.22
CA GLU A 479 -12.02 -4.93 -8.98
C GLU A 479 -11.28 -4.01 -8.01
N TRP A 480 -9.95 -4.09 -7.99
CA TRP A 480 -9.08 -3.32 -7.11
C TRP A 480 -7.84 -2.83 -7.87
N ILE A 481 -7.04 -2.01 -7.19
CA ILE A 481 -5.79 -1.46 -7.72
C ILE A 481 -4.66 -2.46 -7.46
N TRP A 482 -4.07 -2.99 -8.52
CA TRP A 482 -2.92 -3.88 -8.46
C TRP A 482 -1.67 -3.14 -7.98
N THR A 483 -1.03 -3.62 -6.92
CA THR A 483 0.24 -3.05 -6.42
C THR A 483 1.42 -3.98 -6.63
N ILE A 484 1.26 -5.02 -7.44
CA ILE A 484 2.38 -5.81 -7.92
C ILE A 484 3.14 -4.97 -8.95
N ASN A 485 4.47 -4.89 -8.79
CA ASN A 485 5.35 -4.18 -9.72
C ASN A 485 5.17 -4.71 -11.15
N GLY A 486 5.15 -3.81 -12.12
CA GLY A 486 4.64 -4.01 -13.48
C GLY A 486 3.25 -3.40 -13.73
N SER A 487 2.60 -2.90 -12.68
CA SER A 487 1.28 -2.26 -12.74
C SER A 487 1.32 -0.73 -12.65
N GLU A 488 2.48 -0.12 -12.88
CA GLU A 488 2.75 1.29 -12.59
C GLU A 488 1.90 2.26 -13.42
N THR A 489 1.42 1.84 -14.59
CA THR A 489 0.48 2.64 -15.42
C THR A 489 -0.77 3.03 -14.63
N ASN A 490 -1.18 2.22 -13.65
CA ASN A 490 -2.34 2.55 -12.83
C ASN A 490 -2.13 3.81 -11.98
N ILE A 491 -0.90 4.26 -11.69
CA ILE A 491 -0.62 5.49 -10.92
C ILE A 491 -1.25 6.72 -11.60
N LEU A 492 -1.32 6.69 -12.94
CA LEU A 492 -1.92 7.75 -13.75
C LEU A 492 -3.46 7.65 -13.83
N GLU A 493 -4.01 6.49 -13.50
CA GLU A 493 -5.46 6.22 -13.52
C GLU A 493 -6.11 6.69 -12.21
N ILE A 494 -6.76 7.85 -12.30
CA ILE A 494 -7.40 8.52 -11.17
C ILE A 494 -8.88 8.85 -11.42
N ALA A 495 -9.48 8.28 -12.47
CA ALA A 495 -10.87 8.54 -12.79
C ALA A 495 -11.78 8.09 -11.61
N PRO A 496 -12.77 8.92 -11.22
CA PRO A 496 -13.75 8.53 -10.20
C PRO A 496 -14.45 7.22 -10.54
N ARG A 497 -14.75 6.40 -9.53
CA ARG A 497 -15.42 5.08 -9.62
C ARG A 497 -14.70 4.03 -10.48
N ARG A 498 -13.45 4.27 -10.89
CA ARG A 498 -12.70 3.29 -11.70
C ARG A 498 -12.44 1.98 -10.95
N TRP A 499 -12.23 2.03 -9.64
CA TRP A 499 -11.82 0.89 -8.81
C TRP A 499 -12.73 0.73 -7.59
N GLY A 500 -12.62 -0.40 -6.90
CA GLY A 500 -13.31 -0.63 -5.63
C GLY A 500 -14.77 -1.04 -5.84
N SER A 501 -15.61 -0.73 -4.86
CA SER A 501 -17.01 -1.15 -4.84
C SER A 501 -17.83 -0.68 -6.04
N PRO A 502 -17.65 0.55 -6.62
CA PRO A 502 -18.40 0.94 -7.82
C PRO A 502 -18.05 0.13 -9.08
N ALA A 503 -16.87 -0.49 -9.12
CA ALA A 503 -16.39 -1.27 -10.26
C ALA A 503 -16.53 -2.79 -10.05
N SER A 504 -16.97 -3.21 -8.87
CA SER A 504 -16.97 -4.62 -8.46
C SER A 504 -18.33 -5.27 -8.68
N LYS A 505 -18.35 -6.43 -9.36
CA LYS A 505 -19.58 -7.22 -9.58
C LYS A 505 -20.23 -7.65 -8.27
N LEU A 506 -19.42 -7.98 -7.25
CA LEU A 506 -19.92 -8.34 -5.93
C LEU A 506 -20.76 -7.22 -5.30
N ALA A 507 -20.36 -5.96 -5.48
CA ALA A 507 -21.13 -4.84 -4.95
C ALA A 507 -22.53 -4.79 -5.59
N GLU A 508 -22.62 -4.99 -6.90
CA GLU A 508 -23.90 -5.01 -7.62
C GLU A 508 -24.78 -6.21 -7.24
N ILE A 509 -24.18 -7.37 -6.95
CA ILE A 509 -24.91 -8.54 -6.43
C ILE A 509 -25.55 -8.21 -5.07
N LEU A 510 -24.80 -7.55 -4.17
CA LEU A 510 -25.28 -7.15 -2.86
C LEU A 510 -26.37 -6.06 -2.95
N ARG A 511 -26.26 -5.12 -3.89
CA ARG A 511 -27.27 -4.08 -4.15
C ARG A 511 -28.54 -4.65 -4.75
N GLY A 512 -28.42 -5.59 -5.69
CA GLY A 512 -29.54 -6.16 -6.43
C GLY A 512 -30.28 -7.30 -5.70
N GLY A 513 -29.83 -7.70 -4.50
CA GLY A 513 -30.45 -8.80 -3.75
C GLY A 513 -30.23 -10.19 -4.36
N HIS A 514 -29.17 -10.34 -5.17
CA HIS A 514 -28.77 -11.58 -5.84
C HIS A 514 -29.95 -12.33 -6.50
N PRO A 515 -30.58 -11.77 -7.55
CA PRO A 515 -31.81 -12.32 -8.10
C PRO A 515 -31.63 -13.73 -8.67
N ASP A 516 -32.67 -14.55 -8.57
CA ASP A 516 -32.75 -15.85 -9.25
C ASP A 516 -32.99 -15.71 -10.76
N GLN A 517 -33.21 -16.85 -11.45
CA GLN A 517 -33.45 -16.87 -12.89
C GLN A 517 -34.73 -16.12 -13.31
N ASP A 518 -35.67 -15.94 -12.38
CA ASP A 518 -36.94 -15.23 -12.59
C ASP A 518 -36.87 -13.76 -12.15
N GLY A 519 -35.68 -13.28 -11.75
CA GLY A 519 -35.45 -11.90 -11.32
C GLY A 519 -35.87 -11.61 -9.88
N ARG A 520 -36.25 -12.63 -9.08
CA ARG A 520 -36.68 -12.43 -7.69
C ARG A 520 -35.47 -12.36 -6.77
N PRO A 521 -35.38 -11.37 -5.86
CA PRO A 521 -34.26 -11.27 -4.94
C PRO A 521 -34.21 -12.50 -4.02
N ARG A 522 -33.04 -13.13 -3.94
CA ARG A 522 -32.81 -14.32 -3.10
C ARG A 522 -32.33 -13.97 -1.70
N VAL A 523 -31.73 -12.79 -1.53
CA VAL A 523 -31.16 -12.35 -0.26
C VAL A 523 -31.38 -10.85 -0.07
N HIS A 524 -31.64 -10.43 1.15
CA HIS A 524 -31.65 -9.03 1.54
C HIS A 524 -30.49 -8.77 2.50
N VAL A 525 -29.47 -8.06 2.03
CA VAL A 525 -28.31 -7.68 2.85
C VAL A 525 -28.54 -6.27 3.41
N PRO A 526 -28.62 -6.09 4.74
CA PRO A 526 -28.81 -4.77 5.35
C PRO A 526 -27.70 -3.77 5.00
N ASP A 527 -28.02 -2.48 5.04
CA ASP A 527 -27.10 -1.40 4.66
C ASP A 527 -25.77 -1.42 5.43
N GLU A 528 -25.79 -1.70 6.73
CA GLU A 528 -24.56 -1.82 7.53
C GLU A 528 -23.67 -2.97 7.04
N ASP A 529 -24.26 -4.12 6.72
CA ASP A 529 -23.54 -5.28 6.21
C ASP A 529 -23.02 -5.03 4.79
N ARG A 530 -23.81 -4.36 3.92
CA ARG A 530 -23.31 -3.91 2.60
C ARG A 530 -22.11 -2.97 2.76
N ARG A 531 -22.17 -2.05 3.71
CA ARG A 531 -21.09 -1.08 3.98
C ARG A 531 -19.79 -1.75 4.43
N ARG A 532 -19.84 -2.82 5.22
CA ARG A 532 -18.65 -3.63 5.58
C ARG A 532 -17.94 -4.15 4.33
N VAL A 533 -18.70 -4.72 3.38
CA VAL A 533 -18.15 -5.29 2.15
C VAL A 533 -17.71 -4.20 1.16
N PHE A 534 -18.49 -3.12 1.00
CA PHE A 534 -18.14 -2.00 0.13
C PHE A 534 -16.85 -1.34 0.58
N LEU A 535 -16.72 -1.03 1.88
CA LEU A 535 -15.53 -0.39 2.38
C LEU A 535 -14.32 -1.31 2.29
N TRP A 536 -14.46 -2.63 2.46
CA TRP A 536 -13.36 -3.57 2.18
C TRP A 536 -12.84 -3.47 0.75
N MET A 537 -13.74 -3.45 -0.25
CA MET A 537 -13.36 -3.25 -1.65
C MET A 537 -12.71 -1.86 -1.86
N ASP A 538 -13.23 -0.83 -1.18
CA ASP A 538 -12.75 0.54 -1.28
C ASP A 538 -11.46 0.83 -0.48
N LEU A 539 -11.11 -0.06 0.44
CA LEU A 539 -9.81 -0.10 1.10
C LEU A 539 -8.78 -0.88 0.28
N ASN A 540 -9.08 -1.24 -0.96
CA ASN A 540 -8.20 -2.04 -1.80
C ASN A 540 -8.01 -3.47 -1.26
N ILE A 541 -9.10 -4.08 -0.78
CA ILE A 541 -9.23 -5.48 -0.39
C ILE A 541 -8.16 -6.03 0.60
N PRO A 542 -7.83 -5.34 1.71
CA PRO A 542 -6.94 -5.92 2.72
C PRO A 542 -7.54 -7.20 3.31
N TYR A 543 -6.69 -8.16 3.69
CA TYR A 543 -7.08 -9.35 4.44
C TYR A 543 -6.70 -9.25 5.91
N TYR A 544 -5.41 -9.04 6.19
CA TYR A 544 -4.89 -8.95 7.56
C TYR A 544 -4.98 -7.51 8.08
N GLY A 545 -5.54 -7.35 9.29
CA GLY A 545 -5.60 -6.05 9.99
C GLY A 545 -4.28 -5.61 10.63
N THR A 546 -3.21 -6.41 10.55
CA THR A 546 -1.91 -6.13 11.19
C THR A 546 -0.72 -6.65 10.38
N SER A 547 0.43 -6.02 10.55
CA SER A 547 1.72 -6.48 10.04
C SER A 547 2.38 -7.53 10.95
N SER A 548 1.93 -7.69 12.19
CA SER A 548 2.53 -8.66 13.11
C SER A 548 2.29 -10.10 12.65
N SER A 549 3.28 -10.97 12.84
CA SER A 549 3.18 -12.39 12.53
C SER A 549 4.00 -13.26 13.48
N ASN A 550 3.43 -14.40 13.88
CA ASN A 550 4.13 -15.45 14.64
C ASN A 550 4.93 -16.40 13.73
N HIS A 551 4.87 -16.21 12.40
CA HIS A 551 5.48 -17.09 11.41
C HIS A 551 6.37 -16.31 10.43
N LYS A 552 7.21 -15.41 10.95
CA LYS A 552 8.09 -14.53 10.14
C LYS A 552 8.96 -15.27 9.11
N ALA A 553 9.30 -16.53 9.37
CA ALA A 553 10.11 -17.38 8.50
C ALA A 553 9.35 -18.01 7.31
N GLU A 554 8.03 -18.11 7.40
CA GLU A 554 7.22 -18.72 6.34
C GLU A 554 7.02 -17.78 5.17
N LEU A 555 6.66 -18.33 3.99
CA LEU A 555 6.35 -17.52 2.81
C LEU A 555 5.29 -16.46 3.13
N GLY A 556 5.56 -15.21 2.76
CA GLY A 556 4.77 -14.03 3.12
C GLY A 556 4.68 -13.77 4.61
N SER A 557 5.51 -14.40 5.43
CA SER A 557 5.34 -14.50 6.88
C SER A 557 3.96 -15.05 7.30
N ARG A 558 3.28 -15.85 6.46
CA ARG A 558 1.89 -16.32 6.71
C ARG A 558 1.60 -17.76 6.27
N ARG A 559 2.27 -18.28 5.23
CA ARG A 559 1.85 -19.51 4.56
C ARG A 559 1.96 -20.73 5.46
N MET A 560 0.86 -21.47 5.61
CA MET A 560 0.80 -22.74 6.31
C MET A 560 0.49 -23.86 5.31
N MET A 561 1.44 -24.74 5.03
CA MET A 561 1.23 -25.87 4.12
C MET A 561 1.98 -27.11 4.61
N PRO A 562 1.34 -28.29 4.72
CA PRO A 562 2.04 -29.47 5.20
C PRO A 562 3.11 -29.90 4.19
N PRO A 563 4.36 -30.15 4.62
CA PRO A 563 5.46 -30.44 3.71
C PRO A 563 5.24 -31.74 2.92
N ASP A 564 4.63 -32.76 3.55
CA ASP A 564 4.44 -34.09 2.96
C ASP A 564 3.12 -34.25 2.19
N LEU A 565 2.28 -33.21 2.12
CA LEU A 565 0.94 -33.30 1.53
C LEU A 565 1.01 -33.68 0.05
N ASP A 566 1.83 -32.98 -0.73
CA ASP A 566 1.89 -33.19 -2.19
C ASP A 566 2.41 -34.58 -2.54
N ALA A 567 3.46 -35.05 -1.84
CA ALA A 567 3.99 -36.40 -2.01
C ALA A 567 2.96 -37.47 -1.63
N THR A 568 2.23 -37.27 -0.52
CA THR A 568 1.18 -38.19 -0.07
C THR A 568 0.01 -38.25 -1.04
N LEU A 569 -0.44 -37.10 -1.55
CA LEU A 569 -1.51 -37.02 -2.54
C LEU A 569 -1.11 -37.72 -3.84
N GLN A 570 0.12 -37.50 -4.32
CA GLN A 570 0.63 -38.15 -5.53
C GLN A 570 0.66 -39.68 -5.38
N GLU A 571 1.13 -40.18 -4.23
CA GLU A 571 1.14 -41.61 -3.92
C GLU A 571 -0.28 -42.20 -3.94
N VAL A 572 -1.24 -41.60 -3.22
CA VAL A 572 -2.63 -42.09 -3.17
C VAL A 572 -3.29 -42.01 -4.55
N ALA A 573 -3.12 -40.88 -5.25
CA ALA A 573 -3.69 -40.66 -6.58
C ALA A 573 -3.19 -41.69 -7.59
N SER A 574 -1.90 -42.04 -7.57
CA SER A 574 -1.32 -43.05 -8.47
C SER A 574 -1.97 -44.44 -8.31
N ARG A 575 -2.42 -44.80 -7.11
CA ARG A 575 -3.08 -46.09 -6.83
C ARG A 575 -4.59 -46.06 -7.05
N ARG A 576 -5.24 -44.94 -6.72
CA ARG A 576 -6.70 -44.87 -6.56
C ARG A 576 -7.41 -44.05 -7.64
N CYS A 577 -6.72 -43.08 -8.25
CA CYS A 577 -7.33 -42.06 -9.10
C CYS A 577 -6.78 -42.06 -10.52
N ALA A 578 -5.66 -42.74 -10.78
CA ALA A 578 -4.93 -42.70 -12.04
C ALA A 578 -5.74 -43.14 -13.27
N THR A 579 -6.71 -44.04 -13.10
CA THR A 579 -7.57 -44.52 -14.19
C THR A 579 -8.48 -43.43 -14.76
N CYS A 580 -8.91 -42.47 -13.94
CA CYS A 580 -9.75 -41.34 -14.36
C CYS A 580 -8.95 -40.04 -14.56
N HIS A 581 -7.79 -39.90 -13.91
CA HIS A 581 -7.01 -38.67 -13.84
C HIS A 581 -5.57 -38.88 -14.36
N ALA A 582 -5.44 -39.22 -15.64
CA ALA A 582 -4.14 -39.48 -16.28
C ALA A 582 -3.16 -38.28 -16.24
N THR A 583 -3.68 -37.05 -16.13
CA THR A 583 -2.90 -35.81 -16.07
C THR A 583 -2.81 -35.20 -14.67
N GLY A 584 -3.24 -35.93 -13.64
CA GLY A 584 -3.28 -35.48 -12.25
C GLY A 584 -4.69 -35.20 -11.72
N VAL A 585 -4.85 -35.30 -10.41
CA VAL A 585 -6.14 -35.06 -9.73
C VAL A 585 -6.38 -33.55 -9.64
N PRO A 586 -7.53 -33.03 -10.11
CA PRO A 586 -7.86 -31.62 -9.98
C PRO A 586 -7.81 -31.17 -8.52
N ARG A 587 -7.19 -30.02 -8.27
CA ARG A 587 -7.08 -29.40 -6.96
C ARG A 587 -7.41 -27.92 -7.06
N GLU A 588 -8.07 -27.41 -6.02
CA GLU A 588 -8.18 -25.96 -5.84
C GLU A 588 -6.79 -25.34 -5.65
N PHE A 589 -6.63 -24.08 -6.06
CA PHE A 589 -5.35 -23.36 -5.89
C PHE A 589 -5.05 -22.97 -4.44
N TYR A 590 -6.02 -23.18 -3.54
CA TYR A 590 -5.90 -23.03 -2.09
C TYR A 590 -6.08 -24.38 -1.40
N THR A 591 -5.75 -24.46 -0.11
CA THR A 591 -5.94 -25.70 0.68
C THR A 591 -6.38 -25.35 2.08
N ARG A 592 -7.51 -25.92 2.52
CA ARG A 592 -8.01 -25.78 3.90
C ARG A 592 -7.06 -26.48 4.86
N VAL A 593 -6.59 -25.74 5.86
CA VAL A 593 -5.57 -26.24 6.81
C VAL A 593 -6.16 -26.68 8.15
N LEU A 594 -7.26 -26.06 8.61
CA LEU A 594 -7.92 -26.43 9.86
C LEU A 594 -9.13 -27.36 9.69
N ALA A 595 -9.72 -27.40 8.49
CA ALA A 595 -10.78 -28.32 8.09
C ALA A 595 -10.35 -29.15 6.87
N PRO A 596 -9.26 -29.94 6.98
CA PRO A 596 -8.68 -30.63 5.84
C PRO A 596 -9.63 -31.60 5.15
N GLU A 597 -10.55 -32.21 5.88
CA GLU A 597 -11.60 -33.12 5.39
C GLU A 597 -12.55 -32.49 4.37
N LYS A 598 -12.68 -31.16 4.39
CA LYS A 598 -13.50 -30.39 3.45
C LYS A 598 -12.78 -30.04 2.16
N ASN A 599 -11.48 -30.33 2.03
CA ASN A 599 -10.79 -30.14 0.76
C ASN A 599 -11.36 -31.07 -0.32
N SER A 600 -11.41 -30.59 -1.57
CA SER A 600 -12.01 -31.34 -2.68
C SER A 600 -11.37 -32.70 -2.90
N PHE A 601 -10.06 -32.85 -2.65
CA PHE A 601 -9.33 -34.12 -2.77
C PHE A 601 -9.66 -35.16 -1.67
N LEU A 602 -10.39 -34.79 -0.62
CA LEU A 602 -10.94 -35.72 0.38
C LEU A 602 -12.47 -35.80 0.30
N LEU A 603 -13.13 -34.66 0.13
CA LEU A 603 -14.60 -34.55 0.12
C LEU A 603 -15.23 -35.14 -1.15
N SER A 604 -14.63 -34.88 -2.33
CA SER A 604 -15.13 -35.36 -3.62
C SER A 604 -15.07 -36.88 -3.80
N PRO A 605 -13.95 -37.56 -3.46
CA PRO A 605 -13.84 -39.02 -3.57
C PRO A 605 -14.56 -39.83 -2.49
N LEU A 606 -14.96 -39.21 -1.38
CA LEU A 606 -15.61 -39.89 -0.25
C LEU A 606 -17.08 -40.23 -0.57
N ALA A 607 -17.52 -41.41 -0.11
CA ALA A 607 -18.90 -41.90 -0.26
C ALA A 607 -19.93 -40.93 0.35
N LEU A 608 -21.11 -40.84 -0.26
CA LEU A 608 -22.22 -40.01 0.25
C LEU A 608 -22.62 -40.41 1.68
N GLU A 609 -22.73 -41.71 1.94
CA GLU A 609 -23.06 -42.28 3.25
C GLU A 609 -22.00 -42.04 4.33
N ALA A 610 -20.76 -41.76 3.93
CA ALA A 610 -19.68 -41.34 4.83
C ALA A 610 -19.55 -39.81 4.95
N GLY A 611 -20.51 -39.06 4.39
CA GLY A 611 -20.52 -37.60 4.42
C GLY A 611 -19.69 -36.91 3.34
N GLY A 612 -19.24 -37.64 2.32
CA GLY A 612 -18.60 -37.08 1.12
C GLY A 612 -19.58 -36.51 0.11
N THR A 613 -19.10 -36.15 -1.08
CA THR A 613 -19.94 -35.74 -2.21
C THR A 613 -19.95 -36.75 -3.37
N GLN A 614 -19.11 -37.79 -3.33
CA GLN A 614 -19.00 -38.85 -4.34
C GLN A 614 -18.99 -38.33 -5.80
N LYS A 615 -18.26 -37.24 -6.06
CA LYS A 615 -18.23 -36.62 -7.40
C LYS A 615 -17.48 -37.48 -8.43
N CYS A 616 -16.73 -38.49 -7.99
CA CYS A 616 -16.03 -39.46 -8.84
C CYS A 616 -16.96 -40.51 -9.47
N GLY A 617 -18.29 -40.45 -9.24
CA GLY A 617 -19.27 -41.41 -9.74
C GLY A 617 -19.37 -42.69 -8.89
N GLN A 618 -18.24 -43.18 -8.39
CA GLN A 618 -18.15 -44.25 -7.38
C GLN A 618 -17.30 -43.77 -6.20
N PRO A 619 -17.53 -44.28 -4.97
CA PRO A 619 -16.72 -43.92 -3.82
C PRO A 619 -15.31 -44.46 -3.98
N VAL A 620 -14.32 -43.56 -4.00
CA VAL A 620 -12.89 -43.94 -3.92
C VAL A 620 -12.52 -44.25 -2.48
N PHE A 621 -13.10 -43.51 -1.53
CA PHE A 621 -13.04 -43.80 -0.10
C PHE A 621 -14.44 -44.20 0.39
N ALA A 622 -14.59 -45.43 0.88
CA ALA A 622 -15.88 -45.91 1.39
C ALA A 622 -16.24 -45.27 2.74
N SER A 623 -15.25 -44.91 3.55
CA SER A 623 -15.46 -44.23 4.83
C SER A 623 -14.26 -43.36 5.20
N THR A 624 -14.44 -42.50 6.21
CA THR A 624 -13.35 -41.72 6.78
C THR A 624 -12.32 -42.58 7.50
N ALA A 625 -12.61 -43.86 7.79
CA ALA A 625 -11.65 -44.80 8.36
C ALA A 625 -10.69 -45.43 7.32
N ASP A 626 -10.85 -45.12 6.03
CA ASP A 626 -9.98 -45.62 4.98
C ASP A 626 -8.49 -45.27 5.27
N PRO A 627 -7.56 -46.24 5.15
CA PRO A 627 -6.15 -45.99 5.47
C PRO A 627 -5.51 -44.87 4.67
N ASP A 628 -5.88 -44.70 3.40
CA ASP A 628 -5.35 -43.66 2.51
C ASP A 628 -5.98 -42.29 2.83
N TYR A 629 -7.28 -42.27 3.14
CA TYR A 629 -7.97 -41.08 3.63
C TYR A 629 -7.31 -40.55 4.92
N GLN A 630 -7.09 -41.45 5.89
CA GLN A 630 -6.41 -41.13 7.15
C GLN A 630 -4.94 -40.75 6.94
N LYS A 631 -4.26 -41.36 5.97
CA LYS A 631 -2.88 -40.99 5.62
C LYS A 631 -2.78 -39.54 5.15
N ILE A 632 -3.69 -39.10 4.28
CA ILE A 632 -3.76 -37.71 3.83
C ILE A 632 -4.08 -36.79 5.01
N LEU A 633 -5.10 -37.10 5.81
CA LEU A 633 -5.46 -36.27 6.98
C LEU A 633 -4.30 -36.10 7.98
N ARG A 634 -3.53 -37.17 8.23
CA ARG A 634 -2.40 -37.12 9.17
C ARG A 634 -1.33 -36.10 8.77
N THR A 635 -1.17 -35.79 7.48
CA THR A 635 -0.21 -34.77 7.02
C THR A 635 -0.49 -33.39 7.64
N PHE A 636 -1.74 -33.07 7.97
CA PHE A 636 -2.12 -31.79 8.57
C PHE A 636 -1.85 -31.69 10.09
N THR A 637 -1.57 -32.81 10.76
CA THR A 637 -1.40 -32.87 12.22
C THR A 637 -0.32 -31.90 12.73
N PRO A 638 0.89 -31.84 12.12
CA PRO A 638 1.94 -30.94 12.59
C PRO A 638 1.56 -29.47 12.49
N ILE A 639 0.89 -29.05 11.40
CA ILE A 639 0.45 -27.66 11.23
C ILE A 639 -0.69 -27.31 12.17
N ARG A 640 -1.62 -28.22 12.42
CA ARG A 640 -2.67 -27.99 13.41
C ARG A 640 -2.13 -27.90 14.84
N ALA A 641 -1.05 -28.62 15.15
CA ALA A 641 -0.33 -28.45 16.42
C ALA A 641 0.35 -27.08 16.47
N LEU A 642 1.13 -26.73 15.43
CA LEU A 642 1.80 -25.44 15.32
C LEU A 642 0.84 -24.25 15.47
N LEU A 643 -0.31 -24.27 14.78
CA LEU A 643 -1.29 -23.19 14.82
C LEU A 643 -2.05 -23.06 16.14
N ARG A 644 -2.07 -24.12 16.97
CA ARG A 644 -2.60 -24.03 18.34
C ARG A 644 -1.60 -23.36 19.28
N GLU A 645 -0.30 -23.56 19.05
CA GLU A 645 0.77 -22.98 19.87
C GLU A 645 1.13 -21.54 19.43
N ALA A 646 1.14 -21.31 18.12
CA ALA A 646 1.44 -20.04 17.49
C ALA A 646 0.35 -19.75 16.44
N PRO A 647 -0.77 -19.11 16.84
CA PRO A 647 -1.85 -18.78 15.91
C PRO A 647 -1.40 -17.78 14.83
N ARG A 648 -2.02 -17.84 13.65
CA ARG A 648 -1.92 -16.78 12.64
C ARG A 648 -2.73 -15.55 13.06
N ALA A 649 -2.44 -14.39 12.46
CA ALA A 649 -3.10 -13.13 12.80
C ALA A 649 -4.58 -13.02 12.43
N ASP A 650 -5.12 -13.99 11.71
CA ASP A 650 -6.53 -14.12 11.35
C ASP A 650 -7.27 -15.16 12.23
N MET A 651 -6.62 -15.65 13.29
CA MET A 651 -7.20 -16.54 14.30
C MET A 651 -7.53 -15.77 15.58
N GLN A 652 -8.60 -16.18 16.27
CA GLN A 652 -9.17 -15.45 17.41
C GLN A 652 -8.23 -15.36 18.62
N GLU A 653 -7.38 -16.37 18.84
CA GLU A 653 -6.40 -16.43 19.93
C GLU A 653 -5.06 -15.77 19.58
N TYR A 654 -4.99 -15.03 18.47
CA TYR A 654 -3.75 -14.39 18.05
C TYR A 654 -3.29 -13.33 19.06
N ALA A 655 -2.08 -13.55 19.58
CA ALA A 655 -1.26 -12.52 20.19
C ALA A 655 0.08 -12.48 19.47
N ALA A 656 0.59 -11.27 19.20
CA ALA A 656 1.93 -11.12 18.65
C ALA A 656 2.97 -11.58 19.67
N ALA A 657 3.79 -12.57 19.30
CA ALA A 657 4.89 -13.01 20.15
C ALA A 657 5.87 -11.84 20.41
N CYS A 658 6.23 -11.62 21.67
CA CYS A 658 7.19 -10.59 22.07
C CYS A 658 8.60 -10.97 21.59
N GLU A 659 9.33 -10.04 20.96
CA GLU A 659 10.61 -10.33 20.29
C GLU A 659 11.75 -10.76 21.25
N GLU A 660 11.58 -10.62 22.58
CA GLU A 660 12.56 -11.07 23.57
C GLU A 660 12.82 -12.59 23.59
N GLN A 661 11.97 -13.40 22.94
CA GLN A 661 12.15 -14.86 22.88
C GLN A 661 12.96 -15.35 21.66
N VAL A 662 13.45 -14.46 20.80
CA VAL A 662 14.31 -14.83 19.65
C VAL A 662 15.72 -14.25 19.80
N ARG A 663 16.34 -14.46 20.97
CA ARG A 663 17.81 -14.56 21.01
C ARG A 663 18.16 -15.93 20.44
N GLN A 664 18.54 -16.00 19.17
CA GLN A 664 19.20 -17.20 18.67
C GLN A 664 20.59 -17.32 19.33
N PRO A 665 21.05 -18.55 19.63
CA PRO A 665 22.40 -18.81 20.13
C PRO A 665 23.49 -18.43 19.12
#